data_AF-A0AAW6ZPE7-F1
#
_entry.id   AF-A0AAW6ZPE7-F1
#
_cell.length_a   1.000
_cell.length_b   1.000
_cell.length_c   1.000
_cell.angle_alpha   90.00
_cell.angle_beta   90.00
_cell.angle_gamma   90.00
#
_symmetry.space_group_name_H-M   'P 1'
#
loop_
_entity.id
_entity.type
_entity.pdbx_description
1 polymer ?
#
loop_
_entity_poly.entity_id
_entity_poly.type
_entity_poly.pdbx_seq_one_letter_code
_entity_poly.pdbx_strand_id
1 'polypeptide(L)'
;MNRYAVLCLDNNPVSAEQFRLELSPLASRFDIHSVESIEEAQSALEYLEERQQSVALVITSHHANLNGVEFLIGLSRAAHTEKARKILISCSSDIDAILTAVNEGRLDHCLTKPLPDQVLFNTAQKELTQFVLKHDRDNLLSYSQILDQQKLLRAHIETQMKSYQAGFLNDYHALSDFELAEQVIGALQNFFAEKEDSNACRTYSPEHLLTVEGEPNTFLWFITSGEVALYKRDELGMQREVVRHSKGNIVGGMSFVTGENSFSTALTLTTTKVIKLDRKEFRKVMQTDSNLLPLFTNLLLRHFNRRLQRSINTKLELQKTLESLESAHQQLIEREKMAMLGQLVAGVAHELNNPIAAILRGVENLTMTLEKLLTQSPTPPERAKGVAILHDAQTSKPSSTAELRARVNQLKPHVVDRNIAKKMVNLNLDADNSMLESLASAPSQAIDTLNLFESYHQTGSALRSINVCAARIADMVKSLKGYARADDEVMHSVDIHEGIEDTLVIFENKLKMHTLTKDYTPVPKILCQPIALQQVWTNLISNAIDAFPEKGELNITSEIKKKAHKRYIVVSFQDNGAGIPKSQQQAIFELNFTTKKEGNFGLGIGLSICQQIVSAHHGWIEVDSKLGEYTAMTVWLPINSKGEEHV
;
A
#
# COMPACT_ATOMS: atom_id res chain seq x y z
N MET A 1 10.27 22.79 35.55
CA MET A 1 9.88 21.48 36.08
C MET A 1 8.41 21.31 35.76
N ASN A 2 8.09 20.28 35.01
CA ASN A 2 6.75 20.03 34.54
C ASN A 2 5.91 19.30 35.60
N ARG A 3 4.59 19.27 35.41
CA ARG A 3 3.68 18.58 36.33
C ARG A 3 3.83 17.06 36.30
N TYR A 4 4.24 16.53 35.15
CA TYR A 4 4.32 15.11 34.88
C TYR A 4 5.71 14.71 34.38
N ALA A 5 6.12 13.49 34.73
CA ALA A 5 7.39 12.91 34.31
C ALA A 5 7.19 11.67 33.42
N VAL A 6 8.16 11.40 32.56
CA VAL A 6 8.29 10.19 31.75
C VAL A 6 9.58 9.49 32.15
N LEU A 7 9.50 8.23 32.57
CA LEU A 7 10.66 7.43 32.97
C LEU A 7 10.98 6.43 31.85
N CYS A 8 12.22 6.43 31.38
CA CYS A 8 12.73 5.52 30.35
C CYS A 8 13.88 4.68 30.93
N LEU A 9 13.69 3.36 30.98
CA LEU A 9 14.67 2.40 31.48
C LEU A 9 15.19 1.53 30.33
N ASP A 10 16.45 1.74 29.94
CA ASP A 10 17.16 0.88 28.99
C ASP A 10 18.66 0.91 29.32
N ASN A 11 19.28 -0.25 29.46
CA ASN A 11 20.71 -0.36 29.78
C ASN A 11 21.60 -0.38 28.52
N ASN A 12 21.01 -0.32 27.32
CA ASN A 12 21.73 -0.16 26.07
C ASN A 12 21.90 1.33 25.74
N PRO A 13 23.14 1.87 25.74
CA PRO A 13 23.38 3.30 25.53
C PRO A 13 22.90 3.79 24.15
N VAL A 14 22.93 2.94 23.12
CA VAL A 14 22.44 3.29 21.78
C VAL A 14 20.92 3.44 21.78
N SER A 15 20.20 2.53 22.43
CA SER A 15 18.75 2.61 22.56
C SER A 15 18.33 3.76 23.48
N ALA A 16 19.07 4.02 24.56
CA ALA A 16 18.80 5.13 25.47
C ALA A 16 18.95 6.50 24.78
N GLU A 17 19.99 6.68 23.95
CA GLU A 17 20.13 7.89 23.11
C GLU A 17 19.01 8.02 22.08
N GLN A 18 18.64 6.90 21.42
CA GLN A 18 17.50 6.89 20.49
C GLN A 18 16.21 7.33 21.18
N PHE A 19 15.91 6.82 22.37
CA PHE A 19 14.70 7.18 23.13
C PHE A 19 14.72 8.66 23.50
N ARG A 20 15.89 9.18 23.90
CA ARG A 20 16.05 10.60 24.24
C ARG A 20 15.79 11.51 23.04
N LEU A 21 16.30 11.14 21.86
CA LEU A 21 16.09 11.90 20.63
C LEU A 21 14.62 11.87 20.19
N GLU A 22 14.02 10.68 20.13
CA GLU A 22 12.63 10.49 19.72
C GLU A 22 11.63 11.17 20.66
N LEU A 23 11.88 11.15 21.98
CA LEU A 23 10.98 11.73 22.97
C LEU A 23 11.26 13.21 23.24
N SER A 24 12.35 13.78 22.71
CA SER A 24 12.71 15.20 22.90
C SER A 24 11.58 16.21 22.63
N PRO A 25 10.64 16.01 21.66
CA PRO A 25 9.55 16.96 21.45
C PRO A 25 8.58 17.06 22.64
N LEU A 26 8.50 16.01 23.48
CA LEU A 26 7.64 15.96 24.67
C LEU A 26 8.24 16.72 25.87
N ALA A 27 9.54 17.03 25.84
CA ALA A 27 10.27 17.66 26.96
C ALA A 27 9.72 19.05 27.36
N SER A 28 8.97 19.70 26.46
CA SER A 28 8.34 21.00 26.70
C SER A 28 7.20 20.96 27.74
N ARG A 29 6.67 19.76 28.04
CA ARG A 29 5.57 19.56 29.00
C ARG A 29 5.72 18.33 29.90
N PHE A 30 6.70 17.47 29.63
CA PHE A 30 7.01 16.30 30.44
C PHE A 30 8.50 16.31 30.80
N ASP A 31 8.82 16.06 32.06
CA ASP A 31 10.22 15.88 32.45
C ASP A 31 10.65 14.45 32.12
N ILE A 32 11.62 14.28 31.22
CA ILE A 32 12.05 12.98 30.71
C ILE A 32 13.28 12.53 31.51
N HIS A 33 13.16 11.38 32.17
CA HIS A 33 14.22 10.74 32.93
C HIS A 33 14.66 9.47 32.22
N SER A 34 15.88 9.46 31.69
CA SER A 34 16.51 8.26 31.13
C SER A 34 17.45 7.66 32.16
N VAL A 35 17.27 6.38 32.48
CA VAL A 35 18.03 5.63 33.48
C VAL A 35 18.51 4.31 32.89
N GLU A 36 19.68 3.84 33.32
CA GLU A 36 20.35 2.69 32.72
C GLU A 36 20.22 1.42 33.59
N SER A 37 19.80 1.56 34.85
CA SER A 37 19.62 0.45 35.79
C SER A 37 18.30 0.52 36.55
N ILE A 38 17.83 -0.63 37.06
CA ILE A 38 16.63 -0.69 37.91
C ILE A 38 16.83 0.10 39.21
N GLU A 39 18.06 0.12 39.75
CA GLU A 39 18.42 0.87 40.95
C GLU A 39 18.32 2.38 40.71
N GLU A 40 18.86 2.88 39.59
CA GLU A 40 18.68 4.27 39.17
C GLU A 40 17.21 4.62 38.92
N ALA A 41 16.44 3.70 38.33
CA ALA A 41 15.02 3.88 38.13
C ALA A 41 14.27 4.02 39.45
N GLN A 42 14.62 3.25 40.48
CA GLN A 42 14.06 3.38 41.82
C GLN A 42 14.45 4.71 42.47
N SER A 43 15.72 5.11 42.42
CA SER A 43 16.16 6.42 42.92
C SER A 43 15.48 7.59 42.19
N ALA A 44 15.25 7.48 40.88
CA ALA A 44 14.51 8.48 40.12
C ALA A 44 13.04 8.57 40.55
N LEU A 45 12.41 7.44 40.87
CA LEU A 45 11.04 7.41 41.39
C LEU A 45 10.94 8.02 42.79
N GLU A 46 11.88 7.68 43.69
CA GLU A 46 11.96 8.30 45.02
C GLU A 46 12.14 9.83 44.92
N TYR A 47 13.02 10.28 44.03
CA TYR A 47 13.22 11.71 43.76
C TYR A 47 11.95 12.42 43.26
N LEU A 48 11.19 11.76 42.36
CA LEU A 48 9.92 12.28 41.86
C LEU A 48 8.85 12.31 42.96
N GLU A 49 8.86 11.32 43.86
CA GLU A 49 7.96 11.24 45.01
C GLU A 49 8.22 12.35 46.03
N GLU A 50 9.49 12.59 46.41
CA GLU A 50 9.88 13.70 47.30
C GLU A 50 9.41 15.06 46.77
N ARG A 51 9.34 15.19 45.45
CA ARG A 51 8.92 16.41 44.75
C ARG A 51 7.43 16.48 44.42
N GLN A 52 6.65 15.47 44.83
CA GLN A 52 5.23 15.32 44.51
C GLN A 52 4.92 15.38 42.99
N GLN A 53 5.87 14.95 42.16
CA GLN A 53 5.72 14.90 40.70
C GLN A 53 5.13 13.55 40.28
N SER A 54 4.04 13.58 39.53
CA SER A 54 3.37 12.33 39.10
C SER A 54 4.02 11.76 37.84
N VAL A 55 4.21 10.44 37.81
CA VAL A 55 4.71 9.75 36.61
C VAL A 55 3.55 9.50 35.65
N ALA A 56 3.64 10.02 34.43
CA ALA A 56 2.60 9.86 33.41
C ALA A 56 2.84 8.62 32.53
N LEU A 57 4.10 8.29 32.25
CA LEU A 57 4.49 7.19 31.37
C LEU A 57 5.78 6.55 31.85
N VAL A 58 5.83 5.22 31.81
CA VAL A 58 7.04 4.42 32.02
C VAL A 58 7.30 3.58 30.79
N ILE A 59 8.50 3.69 30.25
CA ILE A 59 9.00 2.93 29.10
C ILE A 59 10.16 2.07 29.60
N THR A 60 10.10 0.76 29.39
CA THR A 60 11.19 -0.13 29.79
C THR A 60 11.49 -1.18 28.75
N SER A 61 12.78 -1.50 28.58
CA SER A 61 13.24 -2.58 27.73
C SER A 61 13.32 -3.91 28.48
N HIS A 62 13.07 -5.01 27.79
CA HIS A 62 13.22 -6.37 28.31
C HIS A 62 14.11 -7.22 27.41
N HIS A 63 15.16 -7.78 28.02
CA HIS A 63 16.10 -8.72 27.41
C HIS A 63 16.93 -9.42 28.49
N ALA A 64 17.79 -10.36 28.12
CA ALA A 64 18.59 -11.20 29.04
C ALA A 64 19.28 -10.45 30.20
N ASN A 65 19.73 -9.20 30.00
CA ASN A 65 20.46 -8.42 31.01
C ASN A 65 19.59 -7.37 31.75
N LEU A 66 18.29 -7.26 31.46
CA LEU A 66 17.38 -6.28 32.06
C LEU A 66 15.96 -6.84 32.13
N ASN A 67 15.49 -7.10 33.34
CA ASN A 67 14.15 -7.61 33.57
C ASN A 67 13.11 -6.47 33.64
N GLY A 68 12.81 -5.85 32.50
CA GLY A 68 11.81 -4.79 32.42
C GLY A 68 10.41 -5.20 32.88
N VAL A 69 10.03 -6.48 32.71
CA VAL A 69 8.72 -7.00 33.14
C VAL A 69 8.57 -6.99 34.65
N GLU A 70 9.56 -7.51 35.39
CA GLU A 70 9.55 -7.49 36.85
C GLU A 70 9.54 -6.07 37.42
N PHE A 71 10.28 -5.16 36.77
CA PHE A 71 10.23 -3.74 37.13
C PHE A 71 8.82 -3.16 36.98
N LEU A 72 8.12 -3.39 35.85
CA LEU A 72 6.74 -2.92 35.66
C LEU A 72 5.75 -3.50 36.68
N ILE A 73 5.97 -4.74 37.10
CA ILE A 73 5.19 -5.42 38.15
C ILE A 73 5.43 -4.72 39.50
N GLY A 74 6.67 -4.34 39.81
CA GLY A 74 7.02 -3.62 41.04
C GLY A 74 6.39 -2.23 41.15
N LEU A 75 6.21 -1.52 40.04
CA LEU A 75 5.67 -0.14 40.00
C LEU A 75 4.25 -0.03 40.55
N SER A 76 3.42 -1.06 40.42
CA SER A 76 2.01 -0.97 40.89
C SER A 76 1.86 -0.92 42.41
N ARG A 77 2.96 -1.01 43.17
CA ARG A 77 2.96 -0.90 44.64
C ARG A 77 3.13 0.55 45.15
N ALA A 78 3.49 1.50 44.28
CA ALA A 78 3.72 2.89 44.65
C ALA A 78 2.58 3.81 44.16
N ALA A 79 2.11 4.69 45.04
CA ALA A 79 0.93 5.54 44.77
C ALA A 79 1.14 6.55 43.63
N HIS A 80 2.38 6.96 43.36
CA HIS A 80 2.73 7.96 42.36
C HIS A 80 2.98 7.38 40.94
N THR A 81 3.05 6.04 40.81
CA THR A 81 3.19 5.31 39.53
C THR A 81 1.99 4.42 39.22
N GLU A 82 1.03 4.26 40.16
CA GLU A 82 -0.21 3.48 39.96
C GLU A 82 -0.99 3.92 38.71
N LYS A 83 -1.01 5.22 38.43
CA LYS A 83 -1.75 5.82 37.30
C LYS A 83 -0.92 5.96 36.03
N ALA A 84 0.37 5.64 36.09
CA ALA A 84 1.27 5.79 34.96
C ALA A 84 0.92 4.78 33.86
N ARG A 85 0.99 5.21 32.60
CA ARG A 85 0.91 4.31 31.45
C ARG A 85 2.23 3.54 31.31
N LYS A 86 2.19 2.32 30.77
CA LYS A 86 3.34 1.41 30.74
C LYS A 86 3.58 0.85 29.36
N ILE A 87 4.77 1.10 28.81
CA ILE A 87 5.24 0.59 27.51
C ILE A 87 6.42 -0.36 27.75
N LEU A 88 6.33 -1.58 27.21
CA LEU A 88 7.40 -2.58 27.23
C LEU A 88 8.01 -2.74 25.85
N ILE A 89 9.33 -2.67 25.76
CA ILE A 89 10.08 -2.88 24.51
C ILE A 89 10.82 -4.22 24.62
N SER A 90 10.39 -5.23 23.86
CA SER A 90 10.94 -6.58 23.93
C SER A 90 11.89 -6.89 22.76
N CYS A 91 12.93 -7.70 23.00
CA CYS A 91 13.68 -8.37 21.94
C CYS A 91 12.98 -9.70 21.58
N SER A 92 13.00 -10.08 20.30
CA SER A 92 12.14 -11.07 19.62
C SER A 92 12.21 -12.55 20.10
N SER A 93 12.47 -12.82 21.38
CA SER A 93 12.66 -14.17 21.93
C SER A 93 11.96 -14.45 23.27
N ASP A 94 11.26 -13.49 23.88
CA ASP A 94 10.64 -13.67 25.22
C ASP A 94 9.11 -13.49 25.20
N ILE A 95 8.40 -14.43 24.53
CA ILE A 95 6.93 -14.42 24.44
C ILE A 95 6.29 -14.65 25.84
N ASP A 96 6.90 -15.50 26.67
CA ASP A 96 6.38 -15.81 28.01
C ASP A 96 6.39 -14.58 28.93
N ALA A 97 7.44 -13.76 28.86
CA ALA A 97 7.55 -12.53 29.65
C ALA A 97 6.49 -11.48 29.25
N ILE A 98 6.19 -11.36 27.95
CA ILE A 98 5.10 -10.49 27.44
C ILE A 98 3.75 -11.01 27.92
N LEU A 99 3.50 -12.33 27.84
CA LEU A 99 2.26 -12.94 28.31
C LEU A 99 2.04 -12.73 29.81
N THR A 100 3.09 -12.83 30.63
CA THR A 100 3.01 -12.53 32.07
C THR A 100 2.65 -11.06 32.32
N ALA A 101 3.30 -10.13 31.63
CA ALA A 101 3.03 -8.69 31.77
C ALA A 101 1.59 -8.30 31.38
N VAL A 102 1.07 -8.93 30.31
CA VAL A 102 -0.30 -8.71 29.81
C VAL A 102 -1.33 -9.34 30.75
N ASN A 103 -1.14 -10.60 31.17
CA ASN A 103 -2.08 -11.34 32.02
C ASN A 103 -2.25 -10.71 33.40
N GLU A 104 -1.22 -10.06 33.94
CA GLU A 104 -1.35 -9.31 35.20
C GLU A 104 -2.02 -7.94 35.04
N GLY A 105 -2.40 -7.54 33.82
CA GLY A 105 -3.10 -6.28 33.53
C GLY A 105 -2.22 -5.04 33.68
N ARG A 106 -0.90 -5.19 33.58
CA ARG A 106 0.08 -4.14 33.93
C ARG A 106 0.81 -3.56 32.72
N LEU A 107 0.35 -3.86 31.50
CA LEU A 107 0.95 -3.40 30.26
C LEU A 107 -0.09 -2.68 29.39
N ASP A 108 0.21 -1.44 29.00
CA ASP A 108 -0.66 -0.66 28.11
C ASP A 108 -0.27 -0.81 26.64
N HIS A 109 1.03 -0.98 26.37
CA HIS A 109 1.53 -1.23 25.02
C HIS A 109 2.83 -2.05 25.01
N CYS A 110 3.04 -2.84 23.96
CA CYS A 110 4.28 -3.59 23.74
C CYS A 110 4.85 -3.29 22.35
N LEU A 111 6.15 -3.01 22.29
CA LEU A 111 6.91 -2.84 21.05
C LEU A 111 7.99 -3.92 20.97
N THR A 112 8.42 -4.27 19.75
CA THR A 112 9.46 -5.28 19.53
C THR A 112 10.65 -4.66 18.77
N LYS A 113 11.88 -4.89 19.24
CA LYS A 113 13.10 -4.45 18.52
C LYS A 113 13.31 -5.32 17.26
N PRO A 114 13.81 -4.77 16.14
CA PRO A 114 14.25 -3.37 15.95
C PRO A 114 13.06 -2.40 15.81
N LEU A 115 13.16 -1.24 16.43
CA LEU A 115 12.12 -0.19 16.36
C LEU A 115 12.32 0.64 15.09
N PRO A 116 11.32 0.74 14.20
CA PRO A 116 11.33 1.70 13.10
C PRO A 116 11.28 3.14 13.63
N ASP A 117 11.75 4.09 12.81
CA ASP A 117 11.76 5.51 13.16
C ASP A 117 10.37 6.02 13.57
N GLN A 118 10.32 6.83 14.64
CA GLN A 118 9.13 7.48 15.20
C GLN A 118 8.06 6.56 15.82
N VAL A 119 8.22 5.22 15.78
CA VAL A 119 7.25 4.29 16.37
C VAL A 119 7.14 4.48 17.88
N LEU A 120 8.28 4.71 18.56
CA LEU A 120 8.29 4.97 20.00
C LEU A 120 7.60 6.30 20.32
N PHE A 121 7.91 7.36 19.56
CA PHE A 121 7.26 8.67 19.73
C PHE A 121 5.74 8.58 19.55
N ASN A 122 5.26 7.97 18.47
CA ASN A 122 3.84 7.84 18.18
C ASN A 122 3.10 7.06 19.27
N THR A 123 3.74 6.01 19.78
CA THR A 123 3.20 5.20 20.88
C THR A 123 3.15 6.01 22.18
N ALA A 124 4.25 6.67 22.55
CA ALA A 124 4.33 7.51 23.74
C ALA A 124 3.30 8.66 23.68
N GLN A 125 3.16 9.31 22.52
CA GLN A 125 2.19 10.38 22.30
C GLN A 125 0.75 9.88 22.50
N LYS A 126 0.41 8.71 21.96
CA LYS A 126 -0.91 8.09 22.12
C LYS A 126 -1.22 7.81 23.60
N GLU A 127 -0.29 7.19 24.32
CA GLU A 127 -0.48 6.81 25.71
C GLU A 127 -0.54 8.03 26.65
N LEU A 128 0.33 9.02 26.45
CA LEU A 128 0.30 10.28 27.19
C LEU A 128 -0.99 11.07 26.94
N THR A 129 -1.53 11.03 25.73
CA THR A 129 -2.84 11.64 25.42
C THR A 129 -3.93 11.01 26.28
N GLN A 130 -3.96 9.67 26.40
CA GLN A 130 -4.95 8.99 27.23
C GLN A 130 -4.81 9.33 28.71
N PHE A 131 -3.57 9.42 29.20
CA PHE A 131 -3.27 9.82 30.58
C PHE A 131 -3.81 11.23 30.88
N VAL A 132 -3.47 12.22 30.04
CA VAL A 132 -3.85 13.62 30.22
C VAL A 132 -5.38 13.80 30.17
N LEU A 133 -6.08 13.11 29.26
CA LEU A 133 -7.54 13.14 29.18
C LEU A 133 -8.24 12.66 30.47
N LYS A 134 -7.60 11.73 31.19
CA LYS A 134 -8.15 11.16 32.42
C LYS A 134 -7.78 11.97 33.66
N HIS A 135 -6.58 12.56 33.69
CA HIS A 135 -5.98 13.10 34.91
C HIS A 135 -5.72 14.62 34.93
N ASP A 136 -5.79 15.32 33.79
CA ASP A 136 -5.58 16.78 33.71
C ASP A 136 -6.61 17.47 32.80
N ARG A 137 -7.90 17.24 33.09
CA ARG A 137 -9.05 17.72 32.28
C ARG A 137 -9.14 19.25 32.16
N ASP A 138 -8.58 19.98 33.12
CA ASP A 138 -8.67 21.43 33.16
C ASP A 138 -7.62 22.11 32.27
N ASN A 139 -6.50 21.43 31.96
CA ASN A 139 -5.38 22.00 31.21
C ASN A 139 -5.14 21.33 29.85
N LEU A 140 -6.13 20.63 29.28
CA LEU A 140 -5.98 19.84 28.05
C LEU A 140 -5.36 20.62 26.87
N LEU A 141 -5.72 21.90 26.70
CA LEU A 141 -5.21 22.73 25.61
C LEU A 141 -3.72 23.02 25.71
N SER A 142 -3.14 22.99 26.92
CA SER A 142 -1.70 23.23 27.13
C SER A 142 -0.81 22.14 26.54
N TYR A 143 -1.37 20.95 26.30
CA TYR A 143 -0.70 19.80 25.69
C TYR A 143 -0.99 19.65 24.19
N SER A 144 -1.86 20.49 23.61
CA SER A 144 -2.35 20.34 22.23
C SER A 144 -1.28 20.44 21.14
N GLN A 145 -0.13 21.04 21.42
CA GLN A 145 0.98 21.19 20.49
C GLN A 145 1.89 19.95 20.42
N ILE A 146 1.83 19.08 21.43
CA ILE A 146 2.75 17.94 21.57
C ILE A 146 2.03 16.59 21.61
N LEU A 147 0.75 16.56 22.00
CA LEU A 147 -0.10 15.38 22.05
C LEU A 147 -1.18 15.44 20.95
N ASP A 148 -2.04 14.43 20.86
CA ASP A 148 -3.10 14.36 19.85
C ASP A 148 -4.11 15.52 20.01
N GLN A 149 -3.90 16.55 19.19
CA GLN A 149 -4.67 17.80 19.21
C GLN A 149 -6.16 17.55 19.00
N GLN A 150 -6.53 16.62 18.12
CA GLN A 150 -7.94 16.36 17.78
C GLN A 150 -8.68 15.78 18.97
N LYS A 151 -8.08 14.79 19.65
CA LYS A 151 -8.69 14.17 20.84
C LYS A 151 -8.79 15.14 22.02
N LEU A 152 -7.73 15.92 22.28
CA LEU A 152 -7.72 16.90 23.37
C LEU A 152 -8.74 18.02 23.15
N LEU A 153 -8.82 18.57 21.93
CA LEU A 153 -9.77 19.61 21.59
C LEU A 153 -11.23 19.13 21.75
N ARG A 154 -11.53 17.91 21.28
CA ARG A 154 -12.86 17.31 21.42
C ARG A 154 -13.27 17.15 22.89
N ALA A 155 -12.39 16.62 23.72
CA ALA A 155 -12.67 16.43 25.15
C ALA A 155 -12.82 17.78 25.90
N HIS A 156 -12.01 18.78 25.53
CA HIS A 156 -12.13 20.12 26.08
C HIS A 156 -13.48 20.77 25.69
N ILE A 157 -13.88 20.66 24.42
CA ILE A 157 -15.19 21.15 23.94
C ILE A 157 -16.33 20.44 24.66
N GLU A 158 -16.27 19.12 24.85
CA GLU A 158 -17.31 18.38 25.59
C GLU A 158 -17.39 18.82 27.07
N THR A 159 -16.25 19.10 27.70
CA THR A 159 -16.18 19.56 29.10
C THR A 159 -16.71 20.98 29.24
N GLN A 160 -16.33 21.89 28.34
CA GLN A 160 -16.86 23.24 28.28
C GLN A 160 -18.36 23.21 27.94
N MET A 161 -18.82 22.39 27.02
CA MET A 161 -20.26 22.23 26.75
C MET A 161 -21.02 21.81 28.01
N LYS A 162 -20.47 20.90 28.83
CA LYS A 162 -21.07 20.52 30.12
C LYS A 162 -21.05 21.66 31.16
N SER A 163 -19.99 22.47 31.24
CA SER A 163 -19.94 23.61 32.18
C SER A 163 -20.78 24.80 31.72
N TYR A 164 -20.83 25.08 30.42
CA TYR A 164 -21.73 26.06 29.81
C TYR A 164 -23.19 25.65 29.96
N GLN A 165 -23.49 24.34 29.91
CA GLN A 165 -24.79 23.80 30.32
C GLN A 165 -25.06 24.05 31.82
N ALA A 166 -24.10 23.94 32.73
CA ALA A 166 -24.39 24.16 34.16
C ALA A 166 -24.73 25.63 34.54
N GLY A 167 -24.25 26.64 33.79
CA GLY A 167 -24.34 28.05 34.17
C GLY A 167 -25.55 28.85 33.67
N PHE A 168 -26.29 28.36 32.66
CA PHE A 168 -27.38 29.09 32.00
C PHE A 168 -28.79 28.47 32.25
N LEU A 169 -28.89 27.41 33.05
CA LEU A 169 -29.92 26.36 32.90
C LEU A 169 -30.82 26.07 34.12
N ASN A 170 -31.47 27.06 34.73
CA ASN A 170 -32.52 26.71 35.72
C ASN A 170 -33.97 26.67 35.21
N ASP A 171 -34.36 27.36 34.11
CA ASP A 171 -35.80 27.37 33.75
C ASP A 171 -36.18 26.84 32.35
N TYR A 172 -35.34 26.97 31.33
CA TYR A 172 -35.79 26.74 29.93
C TYR A 172 -35.46 25.36 29.33
N HIS A 173 -34.83 24.44 30.08
CA HIS A 173 -34.50 23.09 29.60
C HIS A 173 -35.57 22.03 29.81
N ALA A 174 -36.59 22.29 30.63
CA ALA A 174 -37.76 21.41 30.74
C ALA A 174 -38.61 21.43 29.45
N LEU A 175 -38.49 22.48 28.64
CA LEU A 175 -39.26 22.67 27.42
C LEU A 175 -38.60 21.96 26.23
N SER A 176 -39.37 21.10 25.57
CA SER A 176 -39.08 20.54 24.26
C SER A 176 -38.98 21.65 23.19
N ASP A 177 -38.33 21.36 22.07
CA ASP A 177 -38.21 22.31 20.95
C ASP A 177 -39.58 22.78 20.44
N PHE A 178 -40.58 21.90 20.51
CA PHE A 178 -41.96 22.23 20.16
C PHE A 178 -42.58 23.20 21.16
N GLU A 179 -42.44 22.95 22.46
CA GLU A 179 -42.97 23.84 23.51
C GLU A 179 -42.28 25.20 23.51
N LEU A 180 -40.96 25.23 23.29
CA LEU A 180 -40.21 26.47 23.15
C LEU A 180 -40.65 27.28 21.91
N ALA A 181 -40.86 26.59 20.78
CA ALA A 181 -41.35 27.22 19.56
C ALA A 181 -42.80 27.74 19.72
N GLU A 182 -43.68 27.00 20.40
CA GLU A 182 -45.04 27.46 20.71
C GLU A 182 -45.03 28.68 21.62
N GLN A 183 -44.17 28.72 22.64
CA GLN A 183 -44.05 29.91 23.50
C GLN A 183 -43.56 31.13 22.73
N VAL A 184 -42.56 30.98 21.86
CA VAL A 184 -42.05 32.07 21.02
C VAL A 184 -43.13 32.54 20.03
N ILE A 185 -43.80 31.61 19.35
CA ILE A 185 -44.88 31.93 18.40
C ILE A 185 -46.05 32.61 19.12
N GLY A 186 -46.49 32.09 20.26
CA GLY A 186 -47.59 32.64 21.04
C GLY A 186 -47.28 34.05 21.54
N ALA A 187 -46.07 34.29 22.05
CA ALA A 187 -45.66 35.61 22.49
C ALA A 187 -45.58 36.62 21.33
N LEU A 188 -45.08 36.19 20.15
CA LEU A 188 -45.09 37.01 18.94
C LEU A 188 -46.53 37.32 18.47
N GLN A 189 -47.42 36.32 18.47
CA GLN A 189 -48.82 36.52 18.08
C GLN A 189 -49.54 37.51 18.99
N ASN A 190 -49.35 37.40 20.31
CA ASN A 190 -49.92 38.34 21.28
C ASN A 190 -49.39 39.76 21.06
N PHE A 191 -48.08 39.91 20.86
CA PHE A 191 -47.45 41.21 20.61
C PHE A 191 -48.03 41.93 19.37
N PHE A 192 -48.27 41.19 18.29
CA PHE A 192 -48.84 41.75 17.06
C PHE A 192 -50.38 41.80 17.05
N ALA A 193 -51.06 41.19 18.02
CA ALA A 193 -52.51 41.31 18.18
C ALA A 193 -52.91 42.56 18.97
N GLU A 194 -52.09 43.01 19.93
CA GLU A 194 -52.36 44.19 20.77
C GLU A 194 -52.10 45.54 20.09
N LYS A 195 -51.27 45.56 19.05
CA LYS A 195 -51.02 46.73 18.22
C LYS A 195 -51.70 46.48 16.88
N GLU A 196 -52.49 47.42 16.35
CA GLU A 196 -53.11 47.35 15.00
C GLU A 196 -52.06 47.39 13.85
N ASP A 197 -50.91 46.73 14.00
CA ASP A 197 -49.81 46.59 13.06
C ASP A 197 -49.93 45.20 12.37
N SER A 198 -50.98 45.03 11.56
CA SER A 198 -51.42 43.73 11.01
C SER A 198 -50.51 43.12 9.93
N ASN A 199 -49.38 43.75 9.59
CA ASN A 199 -48.56 43.37 8.43
C ASN A 199 -47.52 42.26 8.69
N ALA A 200 -47.28 41.89 9.94
CA ALA A 200 -46.30 40.85 10.32
C ALA A 200 -46.86 39.42 10.13
N CYS A 201 -48.13 39.19 10.45
CA CYS A 201 -48.80 37.90 10.24
C CYS A 201 -49.27 37.78 8.79
N ARG A 202 -48.70 36.85 8.02
CA ARG A 202 -48.98 36.67 6.59
C ARG A 202 -49.40 35.25 6.26
N THR A 203 -50.22 35.12 5.21
CA THR A 203 -50.57 33.83 4.62
C THR A 203 -50.05 33.80 3.19
N TYR A 204 -49.29 32.76 2.87
CA TYR A 204 -48.75 32.51 1.54
C TYR A 204 -49.45 31.31 0.89
N SER A 205 -49.68 31.39 -0.41
CA SER A 205 -50.16 30.25 -1.20
C SER A 205 -49.10 29.14 -1.27
N PRO A 206 -49.46 27.92 -1.69
CA PRO A 206 -48.48 26.94 -2.15
C PRO A 206 -47.58 27.53 -3.24
N GLU A 207 -46.37 26.99 -3.36
CA GLU A 207 -45.34 27.37 -4.33
C GLU A 207 -44.79 28.80 -4.19
N HIS A 208 -45.01 29.44 -3.03
CA HIS A 208 -44.44 30.73 -2.73
C HIS A 208 -43.00 30.61 -2.23
N LEU A 209 -42.10 31.41 -2.80
CA LEU A 209 -40.70 31.47 -2.40
C LEU A 209 -40.53 32.39 -1.18
N LEU A 210 -40.02 31.84 -0.08
CA LEU A 210 -39.64 32.62 1.11
C LEU A 210 -38.19 33.11 1.00
N THR A 211 -37.27 32.23 0.59
CA THR A 211 -35.86 32.57 0.35
C THR A 211 -35.38 31.95 -0.95
N VAL A 212 -34.35 32.53 -1.57
CA VAL A 212 -33.71 32.01 -2.79
C VAL A 212 -32.22 31.81 -2.49
N GLU A 213 -31.71 30.62 -2.78
CA GLU A 213 -30.30 30.29 -2.58
C GLU A 213 -29.38 31.30 -3.29
N GLY A 214 -28.41 31.84 -2.58
CA GLY A 214 -27.46 32.82 -3.10
C GLY A 214 -27.96 34.27 -3.09
N GLU A 215 -29.23 34.53 -2.74
CA GLU A 215 -29.76 35.89 -2.61
C GLU A 215 -29.70 36.42 -1.16
N PRO A 216 -29.51 37.73 -0.96
CA PRO A 216 -29.51 38.33 0.36
C PRO A 216 -30.88 38.17 1.03
N ASN A 217 -30.89 37.76 2.30
CA ASN A 217 -32.12 37.66 3.08
C ASN A 217 -32.21 38.77 4.12
N THR A 218 -33.35 39.45 4.15
CA THR A 218 -33.63 40.55 5.07
C THR A 218 -34.75 40.24 6.05
N PHE A 219 -35.40 39.08 5.92
CA PHE A 219 -36.55 38.70 6.73
C PHE A 219 -36.34 37.38 7.47
N LEU A 220 -37.07 37.23 8.55
CA LEU A 220 -37.20 36.03 9.34
C LEU A 220 -38.64 35.56 9.28
N TRP A 221 -38.87 34.27 9.01
CA TRP A 221 -40.22 33.71 9.00
C TRP A 221 -40.36 32.63 10.05
N PHE A 222 -41.37 32.77 10.91
CA PHE A 222 -41.81 31.71 11.82
C PHE A 222 -43.04 31.03 11.23
N ILE A 223 -43.00 29.71 11.08
CA ILE A 223 -44.13 28.96 10.53
C ILE A 223 -45.15 28.72 11.64
N THR A 224 -46.35 29.26 11.47
CA THR A 224 -47.46 29.06 12.43
C THR A 224 -48.45 27.99 11.97
N SER A 225 -48.53 27.73 10.66
CA SER A 225 -49.22 26.57 10.08
C SER A 225 -48.77 26.34 8.63
N GLY A 226 -48.82 25.11 8.15
CA GLY A 226 -48.40 24.74 6.79
C GLY A 226 -47.01 24.10 6.75
N GLU A 227 -46.52 23.84 5.53
CA GLU A 227 -45.25 23.15 5.27
C GLU A 227 -44.39 23.93 4.30
N VAL A 228 -43.09 23.98 4.57
CA VAL A 228 -42.07 24.63 3.74
C VAL A 228 -40.94 23.64 3.47
N ALA A 229 -40.58 23.43 2.21
CA ALA A 229 -39.41 22.66 1.81
C ALA A 229 -38.21 23.58 1.57
N LEU A 230 -37.04 23.16 2.06
CA LEU A 230 -35.75 23.78 1.78
C LEU A 230 -35.00 22.99 0.72
N TYR A 231 -34.70 23.64 -0.39
CA TYR A 231 -33.94 23.09 -1.51
C TYR A 231 -32.52 23.66 -1.56
N LYS A 232 -31.56 22.83 -1.99
CA LYS A 232 -30.18 23.23 -2.28
C LYS A 232 -29.73 22.63 -3.60
N ARG A 233 -28.94 23.36 -4.39
CA ARG A 233 -28.28 22.83 -5.59
C ARG A 233 -27.08 21.95 -5.21
N ASP A 234 -26.99 20.76 -5.80
CA ASP A 234 -25.80 19.91 -5.74
C ASP A 234 -24.71 20.38 -6.71
N GLU A 235 -23.54 19.74 -6.69
CA GLU A 235 -22.39 20.09 -7.55
C GLU A 235 -22.69 19.95 -9.06
N LEU A 236 -23.75 19.22 -9.43
CA LEU A 236 -24.22 19.03 -10.79
C LEU A 236 -25.34 20.04 -11.16
N GLY A 237 -25.67 20.96 -10.26
CA GLY A 237 -26.69 22.00 -10.45
C GLY A 237 -28.13 21.54 -10.23
N MET A 238 -28.36 20.28 -9.80
CA MET A 238 -29.71 19.77 -9.54
C MET A 238 -30.20 20.17 -8.15
N GLN A 239 -31.44 20.64 -8.06
CA GLN A 239 -32.05 20.98 -6.76
C GLN A 239 -32.49 19.72 -6.02
N ARG A 240 -32.08 19.60 -4.75
CA ARG A 240 -32.51 18.53 -3.84
C ARG A 240 -33.18 19.11 -2.59
N GLU A 241 -34.27 18.48 -2.16
CA GLU A 241 -34.91 18.77 -0.87
C GLU A 241 -33.96 18.33 0.25
N VAL A 242 -33.56 19.27 1.11
CA VAL A 242 -32.63 19.02 2.23
C VAL A 242 -33.40 18.81 3.52
N VAL A 243 -34.43 19.62 3.76
CA VAL A 243 -35.22 19.62 5.00
C VAL A 243 -36.64 20.10 4.69
N ARG A 244 -37.61 19.48 5.35
CA ARG A 244 -38.98 19.98 5.44
C ARG A 244 -39.22 20.61 6.81
N HIS A 245 -39.80 21.81 6.79
CA HIS A 245 -40.17 22.58 7.96
C HIS A 245 -41.68 22.71 8.09
N SER A 246 -42.18 22.62 9.32
CA SER A 246 -43.59 22.72 9.66
C SER A 246 -43.77 23.71 10.82
N LYS A 247 -44.95 23.73 11.45
CA LYS A 247 -45.26 24.63 12.57
C LYS A 247 -44.16 24.61 13.64
N GLY A 248 -43.70 25.79 14.07
CA GLY A 248 -42.65 25.96 15.06
C GLY A 248 -41.24 26.12 14.48
N ASN A 249 -41.03 25.82 13.20
CA ASN A 249 -39.74 26.03 12.55
C ASN A 249 -39.55 27.47 12.06
N ILE A 250 -38.27 27.83 11.91
CA ILE A 250 -37.82 29.15 11.47
C ILE A 250 -37.15 29.03 10.11
N VAL A 251 -37.56 29.87 9.16
CA VAL A 251 -36.92 30.00 7.84
C VAL A 251 -36.11 31.29 7.81
N GLY A 252 -34.90 31.23 7.23
CA GLY A 252 -34.04 32.41 7.07
C GLY A 252 -33.23 32.80 8.32
N GLY A 253 -33.31 32.06 9.41
CA GLY A 253 -32.66 32.38 10.71
C GLY A 253 -31.18 32.71 10.62
N MET A 254 -30.36 31.84 10.01
CA MET A 254 -28.92 32.08 9.87
C MET A 254 -28.64 33.33 9.03
N SER A 255 -29.15 33.37 7.79
CA SER A 255 -28.93 34.50 6.87
C SER A 255 -29.41 35.85 7.44
N PHE A 256 -30.48 35.84 8.25
CA PHE A 256 -30.97 37.03 8.92
C PHE A 256 -30.03 37.50 10.04
N VAL A 257 -29.52 36.57 10.85
CA VAL A 257 -28.62 36.89 11.98
C VAL A 257 -27.21 37.26 11.48
N THR A 258 -26.62 36.47 10.58
CA THR A 258 -25.25 36.67 10.06
C THR A 258 -25.17 37.76 9.00
N GLY A 259 -26.27 38.02 8.28
CA GLY A 259 -26.29 38.94 7.13
C GLY A 259 -25.74 38.33 5.84
N GLU A 260 -25.40 37.03 5.86
CA GLU A 260 -24.97 36.30 4.66
C GLU A 260 -26.15 35.98 3.73
N ASN A 261 -25.84 35.65 2.48
CA ASN A 261 -26.83 35.21 1.51
C ASN A 261 -27.51 33.90 1.96
N SER A 262 -28.74 33.70 1.50
CA SER A 262 -29.54 32.53 1.83
C SER A 262 -28.82 31.26 1.38
N PHE A 263 -28.65 30.31 2.30
CA PHE A 263 -28.01 29.02 2.01
C PHE A 263 -28.90 28.07 1.20
N SER A 264 -30.21 28.28 1.22
CA SER A 264 -31.20 27.38 0.62
C SER A 264 -32.39 28.17 0.08
N THR A 265 -33.01 27.61 -0.97
CA THR A 265 -34.28 28.11 -1.50
C THR A 265 -35.42 27.52 -0.67
N ALA A 266 -36.27 28.37 -0.09
CA ALA A 266 -37.40 27.92 0.73
C ALA A 266 -38.71 28.09 -0.04
N LEU A 267 -39.46 27.01 -0.22
CA LEU A 267 -40.69 26.97 -0.99
C LEU A 267 -41.85 26.47 -0.11
N THR A 268 -42.97 27.17 -0.07
CA THR A 268 -44.18 26.69 0.60
C THR A 268 -44.78 25.52 -0.18
N LEU A 269 -45.07 24.40 0.47
CA LEU A 269 -45.71 23.24 -0.15
C LEU A 269 -47.24 23.30 -0.02
N THR A 270 -47.72 23.94 1.04
CA THR A 270 -49.14 24.11 1.35
C THR A 270 -49.42 25.58 1.66
N THR A 271 -50.70 25.95 1.78
CA THR A 271 -51.07 27.28 2.26
C THR A 271 -50.46 27.50 3.65
N THR A 272 -49.46 28.37 3.73
CA THR A 272 -48.59 28.49 4.90
C THR A 272 -48.81 29.84 5.56
N LYS A 273 -49.16 29.82 6.85
CA LYS A 273 -49.23 31.02 7.69
C LYS A 273 -47.91 31.21 8.41
N VAL A 274 -47.41 32.43 8.39
CA VAL A 274 -46.12 32.77 8.99
C VAL A 274 -46.15 34.12 9.68
N ILE A 275 -45.29 34.30 10.67
CA ILE A 275 -44.94 35.61 11.22
C ILE A 275 -43.65 36.04 10.52
N LYS A 276 -43.76 37.04 9.65
CA LYS A 276 -42.65 37.63 8.91
C LYS A 276 -42.13 38.84 9.67
N LEU A 277 -40.86 38.81 10.05
CA LEU A 277 -40.19 39.90 10.76
C LEU A 277 -39.03 40.45 9.93
N ASP A 278 -38.98 41.77 9.77
CA ASP A 278 -37.78 42.46 9.32
C ASP A 278 -36.85 42.83 10.51
N ARG A 279 -35.68 43.41 10.23
CA ARG A 279 -34.72 43.81 11.27
C ARG A 279 -35.25 44.87 12.24
N LYS A 280 -36.13 45.77 11.79
CA LYS A 280 -36.70 46.84 12.62
C LYS A 280 -37.76 46.26 13.55
N GLU A 281 -38.66 45.44 13.02
CA GLU A 281 -39.69 44.72 13.77
C GLU A 281 -39.07 43.79 14.80
N PHE A 282 -38.04 43.02 14.39
CA PHE A 282 -37.31 42.14 15.29
C PHE A 282 -36.70 42.90 16.49
N ARG A 283 -36.00 44.02 16.25
CA ARG A 283 -35.46 44.85 17.34
C ARG A 283 -36.55 45.40 18.25
N LYS A 284 -37.67 45.86 17.68
CA LYS A 284 -38.82 46.39 18.42
C LYS A 284 -39.42 45.34 19.35
N VAL A 285 -39.61 44.12 18.87
CA VAL A 285 -40.09 42.99 19.69
C VAL A 285 -39.12 42.71 20.84
N MET A 286 -37.83 42.56 20.53
CA MET A 286 -36.80 42.19 21.53
C MET A 286 -36.55 43.27 22.59
N GLN A 287 -36.83 44.54 22.28
CA GLN A 287 -36.74 45.65 23.23
C GLN A 287 -37.99 45.81 24.11
N THR A 288 -39.15 45.35 23.63
CA THR A 288 -40.42 45.52 24.35
C THR A 288 -40.67 44.37 25.32
N ASP A 289 -40.27 43.15 24.95
CA ASP A 289 -40.43 41.96 25.80
C ASP A 289 -39.06 41.34 26.13
N SER A 290 -38.56 41.67 27.32
CA SER A 290 -37.28 41.15 27.82
C SER A 290 -37.27 39.64 28.07
N ASN A 291 -38.44 39.01 28.17
CA ASN A 291 -38.57 37.56 28.40
C ASN A 291 -38.55 36.77 27.08
N LEU A 292 -38.78 37.41 25.93
CA LEU A 292 -38.84 36.78 24.61
C LEU A 292 -37.44 36.56 24.02
N LEU A 293 -36.48 37.43 24.33
CA LEU A 293 -35.10 37.34 23.84
C LEU A 293 -34.38 36.04 24.29
N PRO A 294 -34.45 35.60 25.57
CA PRO A 294 -33.89 34.32 26.00
C PRO A 294 -34.53 33.10 25.32
N LEU A 295 -35.85 33.10 25.14
CA LEU A 295 -36.59 32.02 24.48
C LEU A 295 -36.17 31.89 23.01
N PHE A 296 -36.14 33.02 22.31
CA PHE A 296 -35.72 33.08 20.91
C PHE A 296 -34.25 32.68 20.72
N THR A 297 -33.36 33.17 21.58
CA THR A 297 -31.93 32.86 21.53
C THR A 297 -31.69 31.37 21.75
N ASN A 298 -32.41 30.75 22.69
CA ASN A 298 -32.36 29.29 22.91
C ASN A 298 -32.85 28.50 21.69
N LEU A 299 -33.95 28.92 21.08
CA LEU A 299 -34.53 28.25 19.90
C LEU A 299 -33.56 28.28 18.71
N LEU A 300 -32.91 29.43 18.45
CA LEU A 300 -31.87 29.55 17.43
C LEU A 300 -30.64 28.69 17.75
N LEU A 301 -30.11 28.79 18.97
CA LEU A 301 -28.93 28.02 19.39
C LEU A 301 -29.16 26.51 19.27
N ARG A 302 -30.34 26.01 19.64
CA ARG A 302 -30.68 24.59 19.50
C ARG A 302 -30.75 24.15 18.03
N HIS A 303 -31.38 24.95 17.16
CA HIS A 303 -31.40 24.67 15.72
C HIS A 303 -29.99 24.67 15.11
N PHE A 304 -29.12 25.61 15.51
CA PHE A 304 -27.74 25.66 15.02
C PHE A 304 -26.90 24.47 15.51
N ASN A 305 -26.96 24.14 16.80
CA ASN A 305 -26.25 23.00 17.36
C ASN A 305 -26.64 21.68 16.69
N ARG A 306 -27.94 21.44 16.46
CA ARG A 306 -28.41 20.24 15.75
C ARG A 306 -27.87 20.17 14.32
N ARG A 307 -27.85 21.28 13.60
CA ARG A 307 -27.32 21.34 12.24
C ARG A 307 -25.81 21.06 12.21
N LEU A 308 -25.06 21.64 13.15
CA LEU A 308 -23.61 21.39 13.28
C LEU A 308 -23.33 19.92 13.62
N GLN A 309 -24.04 19.34 14.58
CA GLN A 309 -23.88 17.94 14.97
C GLN A 309 -24.12 16.97 13.79
N ARG A 310 -25.17 17.20 12.99
CA ARG A 310 -25.44 16.38 11.79
C ARG A 310 -24.28 16.47 10.80
N SER A 311 -23.79 17.68 10.51
CA SER A 311 -22.67 17.86 9.58
C SER A 311 -21.38 17.19 10.06
N ILE A 312 -21.08 17.26 11.36
CA ILE A 312 -19.90 16.63 11.95
C ILE A 312 -20.01 15.10 11.89
N ASN A 313 -21.17 14.54 12.26
CA ASN A 313 -21.39 13.09 12.22
C ASN A 313 -21.24 12.53 10.81
N THR A 314 -21.84 13.16 9.80
CA THR A 314 -21.69 12.72 8.39
C THR A 314 -20.23 12.76 7.93
N LYS A 315 -19.48 13.79 8.31
CA LYS A 315 -18.06 13.90 7.95
C LYS A 315 -17.21 12.80 8.63
N LEU A 316 -17.48 12.49 9.90
CA LEU A 316 -16.81 11.42 10.63
C LEU A 316 -17.12 10.04 10.05
N GLU A 317 -18.38 9.80 9.68
CA GLU A 317 -18.80 8.54 9.07
C GLU A 317 -18.14 8.33 7.70
N LEU A 318 -18.08 9.38 6.87
CA LEU A 318 -17.35 9.36 5.60
C LEU A 318 -15.85 9.09 5.79
N GLN A 319 -15.22 9.70 6.78
CA GLN A 319 -13.80 9.47 7.04
C GLN A 319 -13.54 8.01 7.44
N LYS A 320 -14.42 7.43 8.28
CA LYS A 320 -14.33 6.03 8.69
C LYS A 320 -14.53 5.07 7.51
N THR A 321 -15.43 5.37 6.57
CA THR A 321 -15.63 4.53 5.39
C THR A 321 -14.43 4.59 4.45
N LEU A 322 -13.79 5.76 4.31
CA LEU A 322 -12.56 5.91 3.53
C LEU A 322 -11.39 5.11 4.13
N GLU A 323 -11.15 5.22 5.45
CA GLU A 323 -10.11 4.45 6.14
C GLU A 323 -10.35 2.93 6.01
N SER A 324 -11.60 2.49 6.15
CA SER A 324 -11.96 1.08 5.97
C SER A 324 -11.75 0.59 4.53
N LEU A 325 -12.02 1.44 3.53
CA LEU A 325 -11.83 1.12 2.13
C LEU A 325 -10.35 1.01 1.78
N GLU A 326 -9.53 1.95 2.26
CA GLU A 326 -8.08 1.95 2.08
C GLU A 326 -7.43 0.70 2.71
N SER A 327 -7.84 0.34 3.93
CA SER A 327 -7.37 -0.89 4.59
C SER A 327 -7.76 -2.16 3.81
N ALA A 328 -9.00 -2.25 3.33
CA ALA A 328 -9.44 -3.38 2.53
C ALA A 328 -8.67 -3.48 1.19
N HIS A 329 -8.35 -2.34 0.58
CA HIS A 329 -7.55 -2.28 -0.64
C HIS A 329 -6.13 -2.80 -0.41
N GLN A 330 -5.47 -2.38 0.67
CA GLN A 330 -4.12 -2.85 1.01
C GLN A 330 -4.08 -4.37 1.24
N GLN A 331 -5.08 -4.92 1.94
CA GLN A 331 -5.18 -6.37 2.16
C GLN A 331 -5.37 -7.17 0.86
N LEU A 332 -6.10 -6.62 -0.11
CA LEU A 332 -6.25 -7.24 -1.43
C LEU A 332 -4.94 -7.27 -2.21
N ILE A 333 -4.19 -6.16 -2.19
CA ILE A 333 -2.87 -6.08 -2.82
C ILE A 333 -1.92 -7.12 -2.21
N GLU A 334 -1.88 -7.24 -0.88
CA GLU A 334 -1.03 -8.23 -0.21
C GLU A 334 -1.43 -9.67 -0.58
N ARG A 335 -2.73 -9.98 -0.64
CA ARG A 335 -3.21 -11.30 -1.09
C ARG A 335 -2.83 -11.60 -2.53
N GLU A 336 -2.94 -10.63 -3.43
CA GLU A 336 -2.56 -10.80 -4.83
C GLU A 336 -1.05 -10.98 -4.98
N LYS A 337 -0.24 -10.19 -4.24
CA LYS A 337 1.21 -10.39 -4.14
C LYS A 337 1.54 -11.81 -3.70
N MET A 338 0.89 -12.30 -2.64
CA MET A 338 1.11 -13.67 -2.12
C MET A 338 0.70 -14.76 -3.11
N ALA A 339 -0.40 -14.56 -3.85
CA ALA A 339 -0.85 -15.51 -4.86
C ALA A 339 0.11 -15.56 -6.07
N MET A 340 0.56 -14.39 -6.55
CA MET A 340 1.57 -14.30 -7.61
C MET A 340 2.91 -14.90 -7.17
N LEU A 341 3.35 -14.59 -5.94
CA LEU A 341 4.54 -15.18 -5.36
C LEU A 341 4.40 -16.69 -5.23
N GLY A 342 3.24 -17.20 -4.82
CA GLY A 342 2.97 -18.64 -4.75
C GLY A 342 3.06 -19.35 -6.10
N GLN A 343 2.49 -18.76 -7.17
CA GLN A 343 2.62 -19.29 -8.53
C GLN A 343 4.05 -19.19 -9.06
N LEU A 344 4.74 -18.09 -8.80
CA LEU A 344 6.16 -17.92 -9.15
C LEU A 344 7.02 -18.94 -8.43
N VAL A 345 6.84 -19.13 -7.12
CA VAL A 345 7.57 -20.12 -6.32
C VAL A 345 7.33 -21.54 -6.85
N ALA A 346 6.09 -21.89 -7.20
CA ALA A 346 5.78 -23.19 -7.78
C ALA A 346 6.45 -23.38 -9.17
N GLY A 347 6.41 -22.36 -10.03
CA GLY A 347 7.07 -22.38 -11.34
C GLY A 347 8.59 -22.42 -11.24
N VAL A 348 9.17 -21.62 -10.34
CA VAL A 348 10.59 -21.58 -10.01
C VAL A 348 11.05 -22.91 -9.44
N ALA A 349 10.28 -23.51 -8.52
CA ALA A 349 10.63 -24.82 -7.96
C ALA A 349 10.69 -25.86 -9.07
N HIS A 350 9.76 -25.83 -10.02
CA HIS A 350 9.79 -26.72 -11.18
C HIS A 350 11.01 -26.45 -12.08
N GLU A 351 11.31 -25.18 -12.36
CA GLU A 351 12.46 -24.78 -13.19
C GLU A 351 13.82 -24.98 -12.50
N LEU A 352 13.90 -25.00 -11.17
CA LEU A 352 15.08 -25.38 -10.39
C LEU A 352 15.28 -26.90 -10.37
N ASN A 353 14.19 -27.66 -10.21
CA ASN A 353 14.26 -29.11 -10.16
C ASN A 353 14.79 -29.71 -11.48
N ASN A 354 14.48 -29.09 -12.62
CA ASN A 354 14.92 -29.55 -13.94
C ASN A 354 16.45 -29.59 -14.12
N PRO A 355 17.21 -28.49 -13.93
CA PRO A 355 18.67 -28.50 -13.98
C PRO A 355 19.28 -29.31 -12.82
N ILE A 356 18.69 -29.32 -11.63
CA ILE A 356 19.17 -30.17 -10.52
C ILE A 356 19.14 -31.64 -10.91
N ALA A 357 18.03 -32.11 -11.49
CA ALA A 357 17.91 -33.48 -11.97
C ALA A 357 18.93 -33.80 -13.09
N ALA A 358 19.24 -32.83 -13.94
CA ALA A 358 20.27 -32.97 -14.97
C ALA A 358 21.69 -33.05 -14.38
N ILE A 359 21.99 -32.27 -13.35
CA ILE A 359 23.25 -32.34 -12.60
C ILE A 359 23.40 -33.71 -11.95
N LEU A 360 22.37 -34.19 -11.24
CA LEU A 360 22.39 -35.49 -10.56
C LEU A 360 22.68 -36.64 -11.55
N ARG A 361 21.99 -36.68 -12.68
CA ARG A 361 22.28 -37.65 -13.77
C ARG A 361 23.68 -37.50 -14.34
N GLY A 362 24.18 -36.27 -14.46
CA GLY A 362 25.54 -35.99 -14.90
C GLY A 362 26.60 -36.55 -13.94
N VAL A 363 26.38 -36.41 -12.64
CA VAL A 363 27.26 -36.92 -11.57
C VAL A 363 27.25 -38.46 -11.51
N GLU A 364 26.08 -39.09 -11.62
CA GLU A 364 25.97 -40.55 -11.73
C GLU A 364 26.75 -41.08 -12.94
N ASN A 365 26.58 -40.46 -14.10
CA ASN A 365 27.31 -40.83 -15.31
C ASN A 365 28.82 -40.63 -15.15
N LEU A 366 29.26 -39.51 -14.56
CA LEU A 366 30.67 -39.26 -14.28
C LEU A 366 31.29 -40.32 -13.38
N THR A 367 30.55 -40.77 -12.37
CA THR A 367 31.02 -41.78 -11.42
C THR A 367 31.29 -43.08 -12.17
N MET A 368 30.35 -43.52 -13.02
CA MET A 368 30.50 -44.72 -13.84
C MET A 368 31.60 -44.61 -14.89
N THR A 369 31.77 -43.45 -15.55
CA THR A 369 32.80 -43.29 -16.60
C THR A 369 34.20 -43.13 -16.02
N LEU A 370 34.35 -42.44 -14.88
CA LEU A 370 35.63 -42.30 -14.19
C LEU A 370 36.15 -43.65 -13.70
N GLU A 371 35.29 -44.49 -13.13
CA GLU A 371 35.67 -45.83 -12.69
C GLU A 371 36.20 -46.68 -13.87
N LYS A 372 35.55 -46.60 -15.04
CA LYS A 372 36.01 -47.25 -16.27
C LYS A 372 37.35 -46.71 -16.76
N LEU A 373 37.55 -45.39 -16.74
CA LEU A 373 38.80 -44.76 -17.19
C LEU A 373 39.97 -45.05 -16.25
N LEU A 374 39.73 -45.19 -14.95
CA LEU A 374 40.77 -45.49 -13.95
C LEU A 374 41.17 -46.97 -13.93
N THR A 375 40.25 -47.86 -14.30
CA THR A 375 40.52 -49.31 -14.38
C THR A 375 41.17 -49.72 -15.69
N GLN A 376 40.98 -48.95 -16.76
CA GLN A 376 41.66 -49.16 -18.04
C GLN A 376 43.09 -48.60 -18.01
N SER A 377 44.02 -49.28 -18.68
CA SER A 377 45.42 -48.86 -18.83
C SER A 377 45.71 -48.40 -20.26
N PRO A 378 45.26 -47.19 -20.67
CA PRO A 378 45.45 -46.71 -22.04
C PRO A 378 46.93 -46.40 -22.30
N THR A 379 47.36 -46.64 -23.55
CA THR A 379 48.70 -46.26 -24.00
C THR A 379 48.88 -44.74 -23.94
N PRO A 380 50.12 -44.21 -23.81
CA PRO A 380 50.37 -42.77 -23.81
C PRO A 380 49.72 -41.98 -24.97
N PRO A 381 49.75 -42.44 -26.24
CA PRO A 381 49.08 -41.72 -27.34
C PRO A 381 47.55 -41.75 -27.24
N GLU A 382 46.95 -42.87 -26.82
CA GLU A 382 45.50 -42.94 -26.60
C GLU A 382 45.05 -42.02 -25.48
N ARG A 383 45.82 -41.95 -24.39
CA ARG A 383 45.54 -41.03 -23.27
C ARG A 383 45.59 -39.58 -23.72
N ALA A 384 46.60 -39.18 -24.49
CA ALA A 384 46.73 -37.81 -25.00
C ALA A 384 45.54 -37.42 -25.90
N LYS A 385 45.14 -38.32 -26.80
CA LYS A 385 44.00 -38.11 -27.70
C LYS A 385 42.66 -38.12 -26.95
N GLY A 386 42.49 -39.01 -25.97
CA GLY A 386 41.32 -39.05 -25.10
C GLY A 386 41.14 -37.76 -24.27
N VAL A 387 42.22 -37.23 -23.71
CA VAL A 387 42.19 -35.94 -22.98
C VAL A 387 41.79 -34.78 -23.91
N ALA A 388 42.27 -34.77 -25.16
CA ALA A 388 41.86 -33.77 -26.15
C ALA A 388 40.37 -33.86 -26.47
N ILE A 389 39.84 -35.07 -26.68
CA ILE A 389 38.41 -35.33 -26.92
C ILE A 389 37.55 -34.89 -25.72
N LEU A 390 38.04 -35.10 -24.49
CA LEU A 390 37.37 -34.64 -23.28
C LEU A 390 37.28 -33.11 -23.22
N HIS A 391 38.39 -32.40 -23.50
CA HIS A 391 38.40 -30.93 -23.52
C HIS A 391 37.51 -30.35 -24.63
N ASP A 392 37.49 -30.98 -25.81
CA ASP A 392 36.59 -30.60 -26.89
C ASP A 392 35.11 -30.81 -26.48
N ALA A 393 34.79 -31.95 -25.86
CA ALA A 393 33.44 -32.21 -25.35
C ALA A 393 33.00 -31.20 -24.27
N GLN A 394 33.94 -30.70 -23.45
CA GLN A 394 33.65 -29.67 -22.45
C GLN A 394 33.31 -28.30 -23.04
N THR A 395 33.86 -27.96 -24.21
CA THR A 395 33.82 -26.60 -24.78
C THR A 395 33.02 -26.50 -26.08
N SER A 396 32.71 -27.63 -26.72
CA SER A 396 31.95 -27.70 -27.95
C SER A 396 30.57 -27.03 -27.82
N LYS A 397 30.01 -26.57 -28.94
CA LYS A 397 28.61 -26.14 -29.03
C LYS A 397 27.74 -27.32 -29.47
N PRO A 398 26.49 -27.44 -28.98
CA PRO A 398 25.58 -28.46 -29.47
C PRO A 398 25.34 -28.29 -30.98
N SER A 399 25.69 -29.30 -31.78
CA SER A 399 25.38 -29.32 -33.22
C SER A 399 23.91 -29.67 -33.45
N SER A 400 23.33 -29.17 -34.53
CA SER A 400 21.94 -29.50 -34.86
C SER A 400 21.79 -30.98 -35.24
N THR A 401 20.60 -31.56 -34.99
CA THR A 401 20.33 -32.94 -35.38
C THR A 401 20.34 -33.16 -36.89
N ALA A 402 20.14 -32.10 -37.69
CA ALA A 402 20.28 -32.12 -39.14
C ALA A 402 21.75 -32.21 -39.57
N GLU A 403 22.64 -31.42 -38.99
CA GLU A 403 24.08 -31.46 -39.25
C GLU A 403 24.70 -32.79 -38.84
N LEU A 404 24.34 -33.31 -37.66
CA LEU A 404 24.81 -34.63 -37.21
C LEU A 404 24.40 -35.75 -38.19
N ARG A 405 23.17 -35.71 -38.71
CA ARG A 405 22.69 -36.68 -39.71
C ARG A 405 23.44 -36.55 -41.04
N ALA A 406 23.76 -35.32 -41.46
CA ALA A 406 24.52 -35.06 -42.67
C ALA A 406 25.95 -35.63 -42.57
N ARG A 407 26.66 -35.35 -41.47
CA ARG A 407 28.01 -35.87 -41.22
C ARG A 407 28.02 -37.41 -41.11
N VAL A 408 27.04 -38.01 -40.44
CA VAL A 408 26.91 -39.48 -40.38
C VAL A 408 26.68 -40.09 -41.76
N ASN A 409 25.91 -39.43 -42.62
CA ASN A 409 25.68 -39.91 -43.98
C ASN A 409 26.94 -39.78 -44.87
N GLN A 410 27.83 -38.81 -44.60
CA GLN A 410 29.10 -38.67 -45.32
C GLN A 410 30.10 -39.79 -44.99
N LEU A 411 30.00 -40.40 -43.80
CA LEU A 411 30.86 -41.51 -43.36
C LEU A 411 30.42 -42.90 -43.84
N LYS A 412 29.18 -43.05 -44.30
CA LYS A 412 28.63 -44.34 -44.79
C LYS A 412 29.48 -45.09 -45.83
N PRO A 413 30.20 -44.43 -46.76
CA PRO A 413 31.03 -45.15 -47.73
C PRO A 413 32.25 -45.83 -47.10
N HIS A 414 32.70 -45.37 -45.92
CA HIS A 414 33.93 -45.82 -45.27
C HIS A 414 33.65 -46.66 -44.00
N VAL A 415 32.48 -46.50 -43.37
CA VAL A 415 32.07 -47.23 -42.17
C VAL A 415 30.69 -47.85 -42.38
N VAL A 416 30.64 -49.18 -42.44
CA VAL A 416 29.41 -49.95 -42.71
C VAL A 416 28.45 -49.93 -41.52
N ASP A 417 28.96 -49.95 -40.28
CA ASP A 417 28.13 -49.88 -39.08
C ASP A 417 27.72 -48.44 -38.77
N ARG A 418 26.41 -48.20 -38.85
CA ARG A 418 25.79 -46.91 -38.56
C ARG A 418 26.04 -46.43 -37.12
N ASN A 419 26.16 -47.34 -36.15
CA ASN A 419 26.43 -46.98 -34.76
C ASN A 419 27.87 -46.49 -34.58
N ILE A 420 28.83 -47.13 -35.24
CA ILE A 420 30.24 -46.71 -35.25
C ILE A 420 30.39 -45.36 -35.96
N ALA A 421 29.74 -45.18 -37.12
CA ALA A 421 29.73 -43.90 -37.82
C ALA A 421 29.14 -42.77 -36.94
N LYS A 422 28.07 -43.05 -36.20
CA LYS A 422 27.48 -42.09 -35.25
C LYS A 422 28.42 -41.76 -34.09
N LYS A 423 29.13 -42.75 -33.53
CA LYS A 423 30.15 -42.54 -32.50
C LYS A 423 31.30 -41.67 -33.03
N MET A 424 31.84 -41.97 -34.21
CA MET A 424 32.93 -41.18 -34.80
C MET A 424 32.54 -39.71 -35.02
N VAL A 425 31.33 -39.43 -35.52
CA VAL A 425 30.85 -38.06 -35.69
C VAL A 425 30.68 -37.36 -34.34
N ASN A 426 30.13 -38.02 -33.32
CA ASN A 426 29.98 -37.45 -31.98
C ASN A 426 31.33 -37.13 -31.32
N LEU A 427 32.37 -37.89 -31.65
CA LEU A 427 33.74 -37.69 -31.18
C LEU A 427 34.53 -36.69 -32.04
N ASN A 428 33.94 -36.11 -33.09
CA ASN A 428 34.63 -35.29 -34.10
C ASN A 428 35.82 -36.01 -34.78
N LEU A 429 35.72 -37.33 -34.95
CA LEU A 429 36.73 -38.19 -35.59
C LEU A 429 36.36 -38.57 -37.03
N ASP A 430 35.41 -37.87 -37.65
CA ASP A 430 34.90 -38.14 -39.00
C ASP A 430 35.91 -37.82 -40.12
N ALA A 431 36.93 -37.01 -39.83
CA ALA A 431 38.05 -36.71 -40.73
C ALA A 431 39.37 -37.42 -40.31
N ASP A 432 39.30 -38.34 -39.35
CA ASP A 432 40.49 -39.00 -38.81
C ASP A 432 40.86 -40.26 -39.62
N ASN A 433 41.73 -40.07 -40.61
CA ASN A 433 42.19 -41.15 -41.49
C ASN A 433 42.88 -42.30 -40.72
N SER A 434 43.57 -41.99 -39.63
CA SER A 434 44.26 -43.03 -38.83
C SER A 434 43.28 -43.99 -38.16
N MET A 435 42.11 -43.47 -37.78
CA MET A 435 41.04 -44.27 -37.16
C MET A 435 40.26 -45.07 -38.21
N LEU A 436 40.02 -44.49 -39.39
CA LEU A 436 39.37 -45.19 -40.51
C LEU A 436 40.22 -46.37 -41.01
N GLU A 437 41.53 -46.20 -41.12
CA GLU A 437 42.47 -47.28 -41.47
C GLU A 437 42.53 -48.37 -40.39
N SER A 438 42.49 -47.98 -39.11
CA SER A 438 42.46 -48.93 -37.98
C SER A 438 41.17 -49.75 -37.94
N LEU A 439 40.02 -49.15 -38.26
CA LEU A 439 38.73 -49.85 -38.37
C LEU A 439 38.70 -50.86 -39.53
N ALA A 440 39.44 -50.61 -40.61
CA ALA A 440 39.55 -51.52 -41.75
C ALA A 440 40.56 -52.67 -41.51
N SER A 441 41.64 -52.42 -40.76
CA SER A 441 42.75 -53.36 -40.56
C SER A 441 42.65 -54.20 -39.28
N ALA A 442 42.17 -53.63 -38.17
CA ALA A 442 42.04 -54.30 -36.88
C ALA A 442 40.72 -53.88 -36.17
N PRO A 443 39.56 -54.38 -36.63
CA PRO A 443 38.25 -53.87 -36.21
C PRO A 443 37.99 -53.96 -34.70
N SER A 444 38.42 -55.05 -34.05
CA SER A 444 38.18 -55.26 -32.61
C SER A 444 38.94 -54.26 -31.74
N GLN A 445 40.24 -54.10 -31.96
CA GLN A 445 41.07 -53.12 -31.24
C GLN A 445 40.61 -51.68 -31.51
N ALA A 446 40.25 -51.36 -32.75
CA ALA A 446 39.73 -50.05 -33.10
C ALA A 446 38.40 -49.74 -32.39
N ILE A 447 37.50 -50.73 -32.25
CA ILE A 447 36.26 -50.56 -31.49
C ILE A 447 36.53 -50.34 -30.00
N ASP A 448 37.51 -51.04 -29.41
CA ASP A 448 37.88 -50.87 -28.00
C ASP A 448 38.47 -49.47 -27.74
N THR A 449 39.38 -49.00 -28.60
CA THR A 449 39.90 -47.62 -28.53
C THR A 449 38.80 -46.57 -28.74
N LEU A 450 37.81 -46.84 -29.61
CA LEU A 450 36.65 -45.96 -29.80
C LEU A 450 35.76 -45.89 -28.55
N ASN A 451 35.55 -47.02 -27.86
CA ASN A 451 34.79 -47.07 -26.60
C ASN A 451 35.53 -46.36 -25.45
N LEU A 452 36.86 -46.43 -25.42
CA LEU A 452 37.69 -45.63 -24.51
C LEU A 452 37.51 -44.13 -24.78
N PHE A 453 37.61 -43.69 -26.04
CA PHE A 453 37.40 -42.29 -26.41
C PHE A 453 35.97 -41.81 -26.15
N GLU A 454 34.97 -42.68 -26.31
CA GLU A 454 33.59 -42.42 -25.91
C GLU A 454 33.48 -42.15 -24.41
N SER A 455 34.22 -42.87 -23.56
CA SER A 455 34.23 -42.64 -22.12
C SER A 455 34.86 -41.28 -21.75
N TYR A 456 35.91 -40.86 -22.45
CA TYR A 456 36.50 -39.51 -22.31
C TYR A 456 35.52 -38.41 -22.76
N HIS A 457 34.85 -38.59 -23.90
CA HIS A 457 33.84 -37.67 -24.41
C HIS A 457 32.62 -37.55 -23.48
N GLN A 458 32.11 -38.67 -22.98
CA GLN A 458 30.98 -38.69 -22.03
C GLN A 458 31.36 -37.96 -20.73
N THR A 459 32.58 -38.14 -20.24
CA THR A 459 33.11 -37.41 -19.07
C THR A 459 33.15 -35.89 -19.33
N GLY A 460 33.67 -35.46 -20.48
CA GLY A 460 33.70 -34.05 -20.85
C GLY A 460 32.31 -33.44 -21.03
N SER A 461 31.39 -34.16 -21.68
CA SER A 461 30.01 -33.73 -21.88
C SER A 461 29.23 -33.64 -20.56
N ALA A 462 29.45 -34.57 -19.63
CA ALA A 462 28.81 -34.55 -18.32
C ALA A 462 29.29 -33.37 -17.49
N LEU A 463 30.60 -33.08 -17.48
CA LEU A 463 31.16 -31.89 -16.83
C LEU A 463 30.62 -30.59 -17.42
N ARG A 464 30.49 -30.49 -18.75
CA ARG A 464 29.83 -29.34 -19.39
C ARG A 464 28.38 -29.21 -18.94
N SER A 465 27.62 -30.29 -18.97
CA SER A 465 26.20 -30.29 -18.58
C SER A 465 26.03 -29.82 -17.14
N ILE A 466 26.88 -30.27 -16.22
CA ILE A 466 26.85 -29.85 -14.82
C ILE A 466 27.15 -28.35 -14.71
N ASN A 467 28.21 -27.86 -15.35
CA ASN A 467 28.57 -26.44 -15.30
C ASN A 467 27.48 -25.53 -15.89
N VAL A 468 26.91 -25.90 -17.03
CA VAL A 468 25.82 -25.14 -17.66
C VAL A 468 24.57 -25.12 -16.76
N CYS A 469 24.20 -26.27 -16.19
CA CYS A 469 23.04 -26.34 -15.30
C CYS A 469 23.28 -25.57 -13.97
N ALA A 470 24.49 -25.64 -13.41
CA ALA A 470 24.86 -24.92 -12.20
C ALA A 470 24.86 -23.40 -12.42
N ALA A 471 25.40 -22.94 -13.55
CA ALA A 471 25.32 -21.52 -13.94
C ALA A 471 23.87 -21.06 -14.09
N ARG A 472 23.02 -21.86 -14.76
CA ARG A 472 21.58 -21.56 -14.89
C ARG A 472 20.87 -21.46 -13.54
N ILE A 473 21.19 -22.35 -12.58
CA ILE A 473 20.66 -22.25 -11.21
C ILE A 473 21.11 -20.96 -10.53
N ALA A 474 22.39 -20.60 -10.65
CA ALA A 474 22.92 -19.35 -10.07
C ALA A 474 22.23 -18.11 -10.66
N ASP A 475 22.00 -18.08 -11.98
CA ASP A 475 21.31 -16.99 -12.66
C ASP A 475 19.82 -16.89 -12.25
N MET A 476 19.13 -18.02 -12.12
CA MET A 476 17.76 -18.05 -11.60
C MET A 476 17.69 -17.56 -10.15
N VAL A 477 18.58 -18.03 -9.27
CA VAL A 477 18.64 -17.58 -7.87
C VAL A 477 18.96 -16.08 -7.77
N LYS A 478 19.84 -15.57 -8.63
CA LYS A 478 20.13 -14.13 -8.74
C LYS A 478 18.90 -13.33 -9.16
N SER A 479 18.13 -13.84 -10.12
CA SER A 479 16.87 -13.22 -10.58
C SER A 479 15.77 -13.25 -9.50
N LEU A 480 15.64 -14.36 -8.77
CA LEU A 480 14.76 -14.48 -7.60
C LEU A 480 15.12 -13.54 -6.46
N LYS A 481 16.41 -13.28 -6.25
CA LYS A 481 16.89 -12.33 -5.26
C LYS A 481 16.41 -10.90 -5.55
N GLY A 482 16.07 -10.58 -6.81
CA GLY A 482 15.40 -9.33 -7.17
C GLY A 482 13.95 -9.25 -6.67
N TYR A 483 13.21 -10.37 -6.71
CA TYR A 483 11.83 -10.49 -6.23
C TYR A 483 11.70 -10.64 -4.71
N ALA A 484 12.72 -11.19 -4.05
CA ALA A 484 12.72 -11.45 -2.60
C ALA A 484 13.31 -10.31 -1.75
N ARG A 485 13.68 -9.17 -2.36
CA ARG A 485 13.96 -7.96 -1.60
C ARG A 485 12.65 -7.48 -1.00
N ALA A 486 12.52 -7.63 0.31
CA ALA A 486 11.45 -7.01 1.07
C ALA A 486 11.47 -5.50 0.79
N ASP A 487 10.33 -4.98 0.31
CA ASP A 487 9.95 -3.58 0.19
C ASP A 487 11.08 -2.55 0.38
N ASP A 488 11.97 -2.43 -0.59
CA ASP A 488 12.64 -1.13 -0.77
C ASP A 488 11.58 -0.22 -1.43
N GLU A 489 10.80 0.49 -0.61
CA GLU A 489 10.08 1.71 -1.05
C GLU A 489 11.06 2.79 -1.53
N VAL A 490 12.36 2.54 -1.39
CA VAL A 490 13.47 3.37 -1.81
C VAL A 490 13.52 3.48 -3.33
N MET A 491 13.54 4.72 -3.79
CA MET A 491 13.74 5.03 -5.21
C MET A 491 15.20 4.81 -5.59
N HIS A 492 15.45 4.06 -6.66
CA HIS A 492 16.77 3.77 -7.20
C HIS A 492 16.91 4.34 -8.62
N SER A 493 18.13 4.76 -8.99
CA SER A 493 18.46 5.13 -10.37
C SER A 493 18.77 3.87 -11.18
N VAL A 494 17.84 3.47 -12.04
CA VAL A 494 17.87 2.17 -12.73
C VAL A 494 17.66 2.34 -14.23
N ASP A 495 18.29 1.47 -15.01
CA ASP A 495 17.99 1.29 -16.42
C ASP A 495 16.76 0.39 -16.57
N ILE A 496 15.71 0.90 -17.19
CA ILE A 496 14.45 0.16 -17.33
C ILE A 496 14.58 -1.07 -18.22
N HIS A 497 15.58 -1.11 -19.13
CA HIS A 497 15.79 -2.28 -19.99
C HIS A 497 16.27 -3.48 -19.20
N GLU A 498 17.08 -3.29 -18.16
CA GLU A 498 17.52 -4.39 -17.27
C GLU A 498 16.31 -5.09 -16.64
N GLY A 499 15.35 -4.32 -16.10
CA GLY A 499 14.14 -4.88 -15.50
C GLY A 499 13.21 -5.59 -16.49
N ILE A 500 13.15 -5.13 -17.74
CA ILE A 500 12.37 -5.80 -18.80
C ILE A 500 13.04 -7.12 -19.20
N GLU A 501 14.36 -7.12 -19.39
CA GLU A 501 15.13 -8.32 -19.73
C GLU A 501 15.04 -9.38 -18.62
N ASP A 502 15.19 -8.99 -17.36
CA ASP A 502 15.01 -9.87 -16.20
C ASP A 502 13.61 -10.52 -16.19
N THR A 503 12.59 -9.74 -16.57
CA THR A 503 11.22 -10.24 -16.68
C THR A 503 11.06 -11.22 -17.85
N LEU A 504 11.68 -10.94 -19.00
CA LEU A 504 11.62 -11.81 -20.18
C LEU A 504 12.25 -13.19 -19.93
N VAL A 505 13.32 -13.25 -19.13
CA VAL A 505 13.94 -14.51 -18.70
C VAL A 505 12.93 -15.41 -17.97
N ILE A 506 12.06 -14.84 -17.14
CA ILE A 506 11.03 -15.59 -16.41
C ILE A 506 10.00 -16.21 -17.36
N PHE A 507 9.70 -15.52 -18.47
CA PHE A 507 8.74 -15.97 -19.47
C PHE A 507 9.37 -16.76 -20.63
N GLU A 508 10.67 -17.06 -20.60
CA GLU A 508 11.42 -17.70 -21.69
C GLU A 508 10.73 -18.99 -22.19
N ASN A 509 10.28 -19.85 -21.26
CA ASN A 509 9.62 -21.11 -21.63
C ASN A 509 8.27 -20.92 -22.31
N LYS A 510 7.50 -19.88 -21.93
CA LYS A 510 6.24 -19.56 -22.59
C LYS A 510 6.47 -18.90 -23.96
N LEU A 511 7.51 -18.07 -24.07
CA LEU A 511 7.86 -17.35 -25.29
C LEU A 511 8.59 -18.21 -26.32
N LYS A 512 9.15 -19.37 -25.93
CA LYS A 512 9.92 -20.27 -26.81
C LYS A 512 9.17 -20.75 -28.07
N MET A 513 7.84 -20.80 -28.01
CA MET A 513 6.97 -21.21 -29.13
C MET A 513 6.47 -20.01 -29.96
N HIS A 514 6.92 -18.79 -29.63
CA HIS A 514 6.42 -17.51 -30.15
C HIS A 514 7.59 -16.64 -30.62
N THR A 515 7.28 -15.60 -31.40
CA THR A 515 8.30 -14.68 -31.90
C THR A 515 8.42 -13.48 -30.96
N LEU A 516 9.61 -13.26 -30.40
CA LEU A 516 9.91 -12.07 -29.60
C LEU A 516 10.86 -11.16 -30.38
N THR A 517 10.43 -9.93 -30.67
CA THR A 517 11.25 -8.89 -31.30
C THR A 517 11.48 -7.74 -30.31
N LYS A 518 12.71 -7.24 -30.23
CA LYS A 518 13.12 -6.21 -29.26
C LYS A 518 13.85 -5.09 -30.01
N ASP A 519 13.33 -3.87 -29.93
CA ASP A 519 13.94 -2.69 -30.53
C ASP A 519 14.13 -1.60 -29.47
N TYR A 520 15.34 -1.55 -28.90
CA TYR A 520 15.66 -0.67 -27.78
C TYR A 520 16.47 0.52 -28.24
N THR A 521 15.89 1.72 -28.11
CA THR A 521 16.65 2.97 -28.23
C THR A 521 17.40 3.22 -26.91
N PRO A 522 18.66 3.68 -26.92
CA PRO A 522 19.35 4.06 -25.70
C PRO A 522 18.57 5.13 -24.90
N VAL A 523 18.25 4.83 -23.65
CA VAL A 523 17.49 5.71 -22.73
C VAL A 523 18.31 6.01 -21.47
N PRO A 524 18.13 7.18 -20.84
CA PRO A 524 18.80 7.48 -19.58
C PRO A 524 18.19 6.67 -18.43
N LYS A 525 19.00 6.44 -17.38
CA LYS A 525 18.51 5.89 -16.12
C LYS A 525 17.46 6.81 -15.50
N ILE A 526 16.44 6.21 -14.88
CA ILE A 526 15.39 6.96 -14.18
C ILE A 526 15.38 6.59 -12.71
N LEU A 527 14.99 7.55 -11.88
CA LEU A 527 14.75 7.35 -10.46
C LEU A 527 13.36 6.70 -10.29
N CYS A 528 13.32 5.43 -9.92
CA CYS A 528 12.08 4.64 -9.80
C CYS A 528 12.18 3.58 -8.70
N GLN A 529 11.04 3.00 -8.32
CA GLN A 529 10.95 1.78 -7.52
C GLN A 529 11.06 0.57 -8.47
N PRO A 530 12.20 -0.15 -8.51
CA PRO A 530 12.46 -1.16 -9.53
C PRO A 530 11.49 -2.34 -9.46
N ILE A 531 11.19 -2.79 -8.24
CA ILE A 531 10.27 -3.91 -7.97
C ILE A 531 8.86 -3.58 -8.46
N ALA A 532 8.40 -2.35 -8.20
CA ALA A 532 7.08 -1.89 -8.65
C ALA A 532 7.01 -1.87 -10.18
N LEU A 533 8.00 -1.30 -10.87
CA LEU A 533 8.02 -1.33 -12.35
C LEU A 533 8.16 -2.75 -12.91
N GLN A 534 8.89 -3.64 -12.25
CA GLN A 534 9.01 -5.03 -12.64
C GLN A 534 7.65 -5.77 -12.60
N GLN A 535 6.79 -5.43 -11.64
CA GLN A 535 5.41 -5.91 -11.60
C GLN A 535 4.59 -5.41 -12.81
N VAL A 536 4.81 -4.17 -13.26
CA VAL A 536 4.19 -3.64 -14.49
C VAL A 536 4.61 -4.47 -15.69
N TRP A 537 5.91 -4.70 -15.89
CA TRP A 537 6.43 -5.49 -17.01
C TRP A 537 5.90 -6.92 -17.00
N THR A 538 5.88 -7.55 -15.82
CA THR A 538 5.39 -8.92 -15.63
C THR A 538 3.93 -9.05 -16.07
N ASN A 539 3.09 -8.09 -15.65
CA ASN A 539 1.66 -8.09 -15.98
C ASN A 539 1.41 -7.82 -17.47
N LEU A 540 2.11 -6.86 -18.08
CA LEU A 540 1.95 -6.56 -19.51
C LEU A 540 2.41 -7.73 -20.39
N ILE A 541 3.56 -8.32 -20.09
CA ILE A 541 4.09 -9.48 -20.84
C ILE A 541 3.19 -10.71 -20.64
N SER A 542 2.72 -10.98 -19.41
CA SER A 542 1.80 -12.10 -19.19
C SER A 542 0.48 -11.92 -19.93
N ASN A 543 -0.07 -10.70 -19.95
CA ASN A 543 -1.33 -10.42 -20.65
C ASN A 543 -1.17 -10.58 -22.17
N ALA A 544 -0.04 -10.15 -22.73
CA ALA A 544 0.29 -10.38 -24.13
C ALA A 544 0.37 -11.88 -24.46
N ILE A 545 1.10 -12.65 -23.64
CA ILE A 545 1.24 -14.10 -23.84
C ILE A 545 -0.11 -14.82 -23.76
N ASP A 546 -0.94 -14.45 -22.79
CA ASP A 546 -2.27 -15.06 -22.62
C ASP A 546 -3.22 -14.75 -23.79
N ALA A 547 -2.97 -13.66 -24.52
CA ALA A 547 -3.76 -13.25 -25.67
C ALA A 547 -3.28 -13.86 -27.00
N PHE A 548 -2.14 -14.55 -27.01
CA PHE A 548 -1.52 -15.05 -28.23
C PHE A 548 -2.40 -16.07 -28.99
N PRO A 549 -2.37 -16.05 -30.33
CA PRO A 549 -2.79 -17.17 -31.15
C PRO A 549 -1.76 -18.33 -31.08
N GLU A 550 -2.00 -19.45 -31.79
CA GLU A 550 -1.07 -20.61 -31.81
C GLU A 550 0.39 -20.24 -32.11
N LYS A 551 0.62 -19.16 -32.89
CA LYS A 551 1.91 -18.53 -33.12
C LYS A 551 1.86 -17.04 -32.79
N GLY A 552 1.92 -16.73 -31.50
CA GLY A 552 2.04 -15.37 -31.00
C GLY A 552 3.32 -14.65 -31.41
N GLU A 553 3.20 -13.33 -31.50
CA GLU A 553 4.29 -12.40 -31.70
C GLU A 553 4.19 -11.29 -30.66
N LEU A 554 5.30 -10.98 -29.98
CA LEU A 554 5.43 -9.85 -29.07
C LEU A 554 6.58 -8.97 -29.55
N ASN A 555 6.26 -7.70 -29.79
CA ASN A 555 7.22 -6.66 -30.14
C ASN A 555 7.35 -5.68 -28.97
N ILE A 556 8.57 -5.51 -28.47
CA ILE A 556 8.87 -4.57 -27.39
C ILE A 556 9.76 -3.46 -27.95
N THR A 557 9.25 -2.24 -27.92
CA THR A 557 9.99 -1.07 -28.40
C THR A 557 10.17 -0.05 -27.28
N SER A 558 11.27 0.69 -27.33
CA SER A 558 11.47 1.84 -26.44
C SER A 558 12.03 3.04 -27.18
N GLU A 559 11.53 4.22 -26.83
CA GLU A 559 11.91 5.49 -27.44
C GLU A 559 11.76 6.67 -26.47
N ILE A 560 12.37 7.81 -26.80
CA ILE A 560 12.22 9.05 -26.03
C ILE A 560 11.27 9.97 -26.77
N LYS A 561 10.12 10.28 -26.16
CA LYS A 561 9.14 11.25 -26.70
C LYS A 561 9.07 12.51 -25.86
N LYS A 562 8.75 13.63 -26.52
CA LYS A 562 8.54 14.93 -25.85
C LYS A 562 7.06 15.29 -25.90
N LYS A 563 6.43 15.48 -24.73
CA LYS A 563 5.02 15.87 -24.58
C LYS A 563 4.95 17.04 -23.59
N ALA A 564 4.26 18.12 -23.94
CA ALA A 564 4.12 19.32 -23.10
C ALA A 564 5.45 19.84 -22.48
N HIS A 565 6.50 19.91 -23.29
CA HIS A 565 7.87 20.35 -22.91
C HIS A 565 8.64 19.44 -21.93
N LYS A 566 8.08 18.31 -21.51
CA LYS A 566 8.79 17.27 -20.73
C LYS A 566 9.22 16.11 -21.63
N ARG A 567 10.33 15.45 -21.29
CA ARG A 567 10.81 14.23 -21.97
C ARG A 567 10.33 13.01 -21.20
N TYR A 568 9.91 12.00 -21.93
CA TYR A 568 9.42 10.73 -21.41
C TYR A 568 10.15 9.58 -22.09
N ILE A 569 10.45 8.55 -21.32
CA ILE A 569 10.75 7.23 -21.88
C ILE A 569 9.42 6.55 -22.13
N VAL A 570 9.25 6.05 -23.34
CA VAL A 570 8.03 5.40 -23.78
C VAL A 570 8.40 3.97 -24.14
N VAL A 571 7.79 3.01 -23.45
CA VAL A 571 7.98 1.57 -23.71
C VAL A 571 6.66 0.99 -24.20
N SER A 572 6.66 0.37 -25.37
CA SER A 572 5.49 -0.25 -25.96
C SER A 572 5.63 -1.76 -25.99
N PHE A 573 4.60 -2.46 -25.52
CA PHE A 573 4.44 -3.90 -25.61
C PHE A 573 3.30 -4.18 -26.57
N GLN A 574 3.62 -4.62 -27.78
CA GLN A 574 2.63 -4.91 -28.81
C GLN A 574 2.55 -6.41 -29.09
N ASP A 575 1.37 -6.99 -28.89
CA ASP A 575 1.06 -8.37 -29.25
C ASP A 575 0.14 -8.45 -30.48
N ASN A 576 0.19 -9.59 -31.17
CA ASN A 576 -0.74 -9.95 -32.26
C ASN A 576 -1.92 -10.81 -31.78
N GLY A 577 -2.34 -10.61 -30.53
CA GLY A 577 -3.37 -11.38 -29.87
C GLY A 577 -4.80 -11.04 -30.31
N ALA A 578 -5.77 -11.56 -29.57
CA ALA A 578 -7.20 -11.41 -29.88
C ALA A 578 -7.72 -9.95 -29.90
N GLY A 579 -6.96 -8.99 -29.40
CA GLY A 579 -7.34 -7.57 -29.35
C GLY A 579 -8.47 -7.25 -28.36
N ILE A 580 -8.69 -5.96 -28.10
CA ILE A 580 -9.66 -5.44 -27.12
C ILE A 580 -10.69 -4.55 -27.85
N PRO A 581 -12.01 -4.82 -27.72
CA PRO A 581 -13.05 -3.97 -28.29
C PRO A 581 -12.99 -2.54 -27.74
N LYS A 582 -13.23 -1.52 -28.59
CA LYS A 582 -13.21 -0.11 -28.18
C LYS A 582 -14.11 0.21 -26.98
N SER A 583 -15.25 -0.47 -26.86
CA SER A 583 -16.18 -0.29 -25.74
C SER A 583 -15.63 -0.77 -24.40
N GLN A 584 -14.61 -1.64 -24.40
CA GLN A 584 -14.02 -2.24 -23.20
C GLN A 584 -12.67 -1.63 -22.84
N GLN A 585 -12.02 -0.88 -23.73
CA GLN A 585 -10.67 -0.33 -23.52
C GLN A 585 -10.56 0.62 -22.33
N GLN A 586 -11.63 1.29 -21.92
CA GLN A 586 -11.64 2.08 -20.68
C GLN A 586 -11.90 1.21 -19.44
N ALA A 587 -12.74 0.18 -19.58
CA ALA A 587 -13.14 -0.71 -18.49
C ALA A 587 -12.02 -1.70 -18.07
N ILE A 588 -11.04 -1.99 -18.93
CA ILE A 588 -9.93 -2.90 -18.59
C ILE A 588 -9.05 -2.43 -17.42
N PHE A 589 -9.13 -1.15 -17.06
CA PHE A 589 -8.43 -0.56 -15.93
C PHE A 589 -9.31 -0.48 -14.67
N GLU A 590 -10.59 -0.83 -14.75
CA GLU A 590 -11.50 -0.88 -13.60
C GLU A 590 -11.22 -2.11 -12.72
N LEU A 591 -11.36 -1.94 -11.41
CA LEU A 591 -11.21 -3.03 -10.45
C LEU A 591 -12.19 -4.18 -10.72
N ASN A 592 -11.68 -5.42 -10.68
CA ASN A 592 -12.41 -6.67 -10.90
C ASN A 592 -12.87 -6.90 -12.35
N PHE A 593 -12.38 -6.12 -13.32
CA PHE A 593 -12.65 -6.39 -14.73
C PHE A 593 -11.78 -7.55 -15.22
N THR A 594 -12.40 -8.69 -15.55
CA THR A 594 -11.69 -9.87 -16.08
C THR A 594 -12.47 -10.54 -17.20
N THR A 595 -11.76 -10.94 -18.26
CA THR A 595 -12.31 -11.68 -19.41
C THR A 595 -11.99 -13.17 -19.36
N LYS A 596 -11.28 -13.64 -18.32
CA LYS A 596 -10.86 -15.04 -18.17
C LYS A 596 -11.96 -15.87 -17.48
N LYS A 597 -12.43 -16.94 -18.11
CA LYS A 597 -13.43 -17.87 -17.52
C LYS A 597 -12.79 -18.77 -16.46
N GLU A 598 -13.60 -19.17 -15.48
CA GLU A 598 -13.28 -20.02 -14.32
C GLU A 598 -12.28 -21.14 -14.64
N GLY A 599 -11.04 -20.99 -14.17
CA GLY A 599 -9.94 -21.95 -14.38
C GLY A 599 -8.55 -21.31 -14.34
N ASN A 600 -8.40 -20.10 -14.88
CA ASN A 600 -7.21 -19.26 -14.72
C ASN A 600 -7.59 -18.03 -13.88
N PHE A 601 -7.12 -17.97 -12.63
CA PHE A 601 -7.40 -16.88 -11.69
C PHE A 601 -6.83 -15.54 -12.21
N GLY A 602 -7.62 -14.81 -12.99
CA GLY A 602 -7.42 -13.39 -13.25
C GLY A 602 -8.44 -12.61 -12.43
N LEU A 603 -8.06 -12.13 -11.24
CA LEU A 603 -8.93 -11.33 -10.36
C LEU A 603 -9.37 -9.99 -10.98
N GLY A 604 -8.81 -9.61 -12.14
CA GLY A 604 -9.12 -8.34 -12.81
C GLY A 604 -8.51 -7.12 -12.14
N ILE A 605 -7.40 -7.31 -11.42
CA ILE A 605 -6.74 -6.26 -10.62
C ILE A 605 -5.38 -5.86 -11.25
N GLY A 606 -4.72 -6.77 -11.97
CA GLY A 606 -3.36 -6.56 -12.51
C GLY A 606 -3.15 -5.28 -13.33
N LEU A 607 -4.05 -4.93 -14.28
CA LEU A 607 -3.93 -3.68 -15.06
C LEU A 607 -4.22 -2.41 -14.23
N SER A 608 -5.13 -2.50 -13.25
CA SER A 608 -5.40 -1.39 -12.33
C SER A 608 -4.20 -1.09 -11.43
N ILE A 609 -3.48 -2.12 -10.96
CA ILE A 609 -2.23 -1.97 -10.21
C ILE A 609 -1.14 -1.40 -11.10
N CYS A 610 -1.05 -1.83 -12.37
CA CYS A 610 -0.08 -1.23 -13.31
C CYS A 610 -0.31 0.28 -13.45
N GLN A 611 -1.57 0.70 -13.57
CA GLN A 611 -1.91 2.13 -13.66
C GLN A 611 -1.54 2.89 -12.38
N GLN A 612 -1.81 2.32 -11.20
CA GLN A 612 -1.43 2.90 -9.92
C GLN A 612 0.09 3.06 -9.80
N ILE A 613 0.85 2.01 -10.08
CA ILE A 613 2.32 2.02 -10.02
C ILE A 613 2.90 3.06 -10.98
N VAL A 614 2.45 3.06 -12.24
CA VAL A 614 2.95 4.01 -13.24
C VAL A 614 2.54 5.45 -12.86
N SER A 615 1.36 5.65 -12.28
CA SER A 615 0.92 6.97 -11.78
C SER A 615 1.75 7.45 -10.58
N ALA A 616 2.14 6.55 -9.66
CA ALA A 616 3.04 6.84 -8.55
C ALA A 616 4.43 7.29 -9.06
N HIS A 617 4.84 6.84 -10.25
CA HIS A 617 6.03 7.28 -10.96
C HIS A 617 5.80 8.53 -11.84
N HIS A 618 4.67 9.22 -11.69
CA HIS A 618 4.25 10.37 -12.49
C HIS A 618 4.14 10.08 -14.00
N GLY A 619 3.86 8.83 -14.35
CA GLY A 619 3.63 8.34 -15.69
C GLY A 619 2.16 8.04 -15.98
N TRP A 620 1.89 7.46 -17.14
CA TRP A 620 0.58 6.85 -17.47
C TRP A 620 0.73 5.69 -18.46
N ILE A 621 -0.34 4.90 -18.63
CA ILE A 621 -0.42 3.81 -19.61
C ILE A 621 -1.44 4.19 -20.69
N GLU A 622 -1.09 4.01 -21.95
CA GLU A 622 -1.98 4.13 -23.10
C GLU A 622 -2.23 2.74 -23.69
N VAL A 623 -3.47 2.50 -24.12
CA VAL A 623 -3.85 1.30 -24.84
C VAL A 623 -4.27 1.67 -26.26
N ASP A 624 -3.66 1.04 -27.25
CA ASP A 624 -4.13 1.02 -28.62
C ASP A 624 -4.39 -0.44 -29.02
N SER A 625 -5.60 -0.74 -29.45
CA SER A 625 -5.95 -2.12 -29.75
C SER A 625 -7.04 -2.21 -30.80
N LYS A 626 -6.91 -3.23 -31.65
CA LYS A 626 -7.88 -3.56 -32.68
C LYS A 626 -8.27 -5.03 -32.52
N LEU A 627 -9.57 -5.24 -32.33
CA LEU A 627 -10.16 -6.56 -32.12
C LEU A 627 -9.78 -7.51 -33.27
N GLY A 628 -9.22 -8.67 -32.92
CA GLY A 628 -8.76 -9.71 -33.83
C GLY A 628 -7.44 -9.43 -34.54
N GLU A 629 -6.75 -8.32 -34.24
CA GLU A 629 -5.49 -7.96 -34.89
C GLU A 629 -4.33 -7.77 -33.90
N TYR A 630 -4.45 -6.82 -32.97
CA TYR A 630 -3.35 -6.51 -32.04
C TYR A 630 -3.80 -5.78 -30.78
N THR A 631 -2.94 -5.81 -29.76
CA THR A 631 -3.00 -4.92 -28.60
C THR A 631 -1.62 -4.32 -28.36
N ALA A 632 -1.55 -3.01 -28.18
CA ALA A 632 -0.35 -2.27 -27.85
C ALA A 632 -0.57 -1.53 -26.53
N MET A 633 0.16 -1.95 -25.50
CA MET A 633 0.20 -1.31 -24.19
C MET A 633 1.45 -0.45 -24.09
N THR A 634 1.26 0.86 -23.97
CA THR A 634 2.35 1.85 -24.00
C THR A 634 2.50 2.52 -22.64
N VAL A 635 3.64 2.31 -21.99
CA VAL A 635 3.96 2.90 -20.68
C VAL A 635 4.82 4.15 -20.87
N TRP A 636 4.37 5.26 -20.29
CA TRP A 636 5.04 6.56 -20.34
C TRP A 636 5.64 6.90 -18.98
N LEU A 637 6.97 7.05 -18.90
CA LEU A 637 7.69 7.39 -17.66
C LEU A 637 8.49 8.69 -17.85
N PRO A 638 8.38 9.68 -16.93
CA PRO A 638 9.09 10.94 -17.06
C PRO A 638 10.59 10.78 -16.82
N ILE A 639 11.39 11.46 -17.64
CA ILE A 639 12.83 11.59 -17.40
C ILE A 639 13.01 12.73 -16.39
N ASN A 640 13.14 12.39 -15.11
CA ASN A 640 13.43 13.37 -14.07
C ASN A 640 14.86 13.90 -14.23
N SER A 641 15.00 15.21 -14.44
CA SER A 641 16.27 15.93 -14.66
C SER A 641 17.19 16.04 -13.43
N LYS A 642 17.02 15.17 -12.43
CA LYS A 642 17.90 15.08 -11.24
C LYS A 642 18.89 13.91 -11.29
N GLY A 643 18.94 13.16 -12.39
CA GLY A 643 19.92 12.08 -12.62
C GLY A 643 21.26 12.55 -13.20
N GLU A 644 21.39 13.85 -13.51
CA GLU A 644 22.66 14.50 -13.86
C GLU A 644 23.15 15.26 -12.62
N GLU A 645 23.79 14.58 -11.67
CA GLU A 645 24.74 15.09 -10.68
C GLU A 645 24.80 14.11 -9.51
N HIS A 646 25.79 13.23 -9.57
CA HIS A 646 26.73 12.87 -8.49
C HIS A 646 27.56 11.69 -9.02
N VAL A 647 28.56 12.05 -9.83
CA VAL A 647 29.76 11.22 -10.07
C VAL A 647 30.59 11.23 -8.80
#